data_AF-A0A9W8G9A7-F1
#
_entry.id   AF-A0A9W8G9A7-F1
#
_cell.length_a   1.000
_cell.length_b   1.000
_cell.length_c   1.000
_cell.angle_alpha   90.00
_cell.angle_beta   90.00
_cell.angle_gamma   90.00
#
_symmetry.space_group_name_H-M   'P 1'
#
loop_
_entity.id
_entity.type
_entity.pdbx_description
1 polymer ?
#
loop_
_entity_poly.entity_id
_entity_poly.type
_entity_poly.pdbx_seq_one_letter_code
_entity_poly.pdbx_strand_id
1 'polypeptide(L)'
;MAGSAGTSTPPRDIPVDERIRRALCLGAIFASGYNVLNTLSEKRMRQMSCAIRAKPDWVRKSQNAQTVETWKAEAKAQALTDLEADYVFAELDYYVSLHSSEVSIFLGAVDGVWCSDSLVDDKTAKALKDYAAILENVLDKNKYRHPNTGHRVLDLIDPSLYPLMYQRSSVLSEPIASPLASLDLKSFGLFPTTREEWSRAVNHSADSEVVDMRKRLYVADPGHHYASIIFRSETFCWLPTEFRIDDDGLATIESYINNLHPRKHAALYPVIASVFSKMVPMLEQVVTDLVHPRSPRVVAYSSKWYTSEGPEPTDTWSDDFDERYEQWKEERVFVPPQPEPFVAPDRPKAPYSLRGRRLQAMVKMSNIELTPENPERGIDDWHVEIMANERIIATGVYYYDVENIAGGNVEFREKMDEDVDRDEDDWRGIGLVYGINEEDGDEYDGVPLSQAIGSIEIMDQRCVVFPDIYQRKFPSLRLADSTKSGHCKTLVFYFVDPSTRIPSTEIVPPQQQSWWAESALATNPLSKLPCLVKKGILDKVDFPISLDKAKKDRMELLSERHEANKYASINNLKPADWETGFEAKLTAESLMPYKEYTGPIEQSDNDKRQHRLIRLPNNLVALCVQDTDAKEAAASLSVNVGSNANPVELQGLAHFLEHMLFLGTEKYPQEGEYNAYLAKHSGRSNAYTSFTETNYYFSVFNGALENALDRFSQFFISPLLNADCVDRELNAVDSEHKGYLQSDSWRTHQLISMTSNPAHPYSGFNVGNIETLKGAAEKLGLDLREELVKFYQKYYSADIMRLVVVGNHSLDVLTEWVTSKFSDIASKGNTKPTFVGHPIGKPELGKLIHYKTVREMYLLKLQFSLPELKSVYRENPFTYFNTLLGHRGPGSIFSVLRKNGWATAIRASSTGMYYDGFGIYEINIDATPEGLENYEAIYDADLISKCLRYLNPNNYRLFIGAQEHNAVECKLEEKYYGIQYNIADLPSHL
;
A
#
# COMPACT_ATOMS: atom_id res chain seq x y z
N MET A 1 23.58 13.10 35.77
CA MET A 1 24.92 12.66 35.33
C MET A 1 24.94 12.75 33.82
N ALA A 2 25.76 13.63 33.26
CA ALA A 2 25.84 13.86 31.81
C ALA A 2 26.48 12.64 31.12
N GLY A 3 25.64 11.84 30.45
CA GLY A 3 26.09 10.79 29.53
C GLY A 3 26.15 11.37 28.12
N SER A 4 27.35 11.57 27.60
CA SER A 4 27.57 11.89 26.19
C SER A 4 27.03 10.74 25.33
N ALA A 5 25.90 10.95 24.65
CA ALA A 5 25.50 10.13 23.51
C ALA A 5 26.49 10.39 22.37
N GLY A 6 27.63 9.72 22.44
CA GLY A 6 28.64 9.74 21.38
C GLY A 6 28.10 8.97 20.19
N THR A 7 27.83 9.66 19.10
CA THR A 7 27.75 9.07 17.75
C THR A 7 29.12 8.47 17.44
N SER A 8 29.31 7.19 17.77
CA SER A 8 30.60 6.54 17.56
C SER A 8 30.80 6.32 16.06
N THR A 9 31.49 7.25 15.42
CA THR A 9 32.13 7.00 14.13
C THR A 9 33.01 5.75 14.30
N PRO A 10 32.91 4.73 13.44
CA PRO A 10 33.75 3.54 13.55
C PRO A 10 35.23 3.98 13.50
N PRO A 11 36.10 3.45 14.38
CA PRO A 11 37.49 3.88 14.49
C PRO A 11 38.18 3.84 13.12
N ARG A 12 38.96 4.89 12.81
CA ARG A 12 39.56 5.15 11.48
C ARG A 12 40.47 4.02 10.96
N ASP A 13 40.84 3.07 11.81
CA ASP A 13 41.75 1.95 11.50
C ASP A 13 41.05 0.68 10.96
N ILE A 14 39.72 0.70 10.77
CA ILE A 14 38.95 -0.43 10.22
C ILE A 14 39.01 -0.40 8.67
N PRO A 15 39.24 -1.54 7.98
CA PRO A 15 39.17 -1.62 6.51
C PRO A 15 37.86 -1.07 5.93
N VAL A 16 37.95 -0.41 4.78
CA VAL A 16 36.80 0.24 4.11
C VAL A 16 35.61 -0.72 3.92
N ASP A 17 35.88 -1.98 3.56
CA ASP A 17 34.83 -2.99 3.33
C ASP A 17 34.06 -3.33 4.61
N GLU A 18 34.76 -3.36 5.73
CA GLU A 18 34.16 -3.60 7.04
C GLU A 18 33.41 -2.34 7.53
N ARG A 19 33.86 -1.14 7.16
CA ARG A 19 33.10 0.11 7.39
C ARG A 19 31.82 0.15 6.56
N ILE A 20 31.88 -0.25 5.28
CA ILE A 20 30.71 -0.38 4.40
C ILE A 20 29.75 -1.43 4.97
N ARG A 21 30.25 -2.62 5.33
CA ARG A 21 29.42 -3.69 5.91
C ARG A 21 28.73 -3.25 7.20
N ARG A 22 29.46 -2.56 8.10
CA ARG A 22 28.88 -2.03 9.35
C ARG A 22 27.88 -0.91 9.11
N ALA A 23 28.17 -0.02 8.17
CA ALA A 23 27.27 1.08 7.83
C ALA A 23 25.98 0.58 7.17
N LEU A 24 26.02 -0.54 6.43
CA LEU A 24 24.90 -1.05 5.65
C LEU A 24 24.17 -2.25 6.28
N CYS A 25 24.69 -2.88 7.32
CA CYS A 25 24.11 -4.07 7.98
C CYS A 25 23.64 -5.17 6.99
N LEU A 26 22.34 -5.22 6.67
CA LEU A 26 21.67 -6.18 5.78
C LEU A 26 21.16 -5.57 4.45
N GLY A 27 21.51 -4.33 4.13
CA GLY A 27 21.09 -3.54 2.97
C GLY A 27 20.94 -2.06 3.32
N ALA A 28 20.99 -1.14 2.34
CA ALA A 28 21.07 0.30 2.65
C ALA A 28 19.91 0.82 3.51
N ILE A 29 18.68 0.34 3.34
CA ILE A 29 17.50 0.73 4.13
C ILE A 29 17.69 0.51 5.65
N PHE A 30 18.63 -0.35 6.05
CA PHE A 30 18.95 -0.67 7.45
C PHE A 30 20.22 0.02 7.94
N ALA A 31 20.72 1.02 7.20
CA ALA A 31 21.88 1.79 7.60
C ALA A 31 21.58 2.63 8.85
N SER A 32 22.29 2.34 9.94
CA SER A 32 22.18 3.08 11.20
C SER A 32 22.61 4.54 11.02
N GLY A 33 21.81 5.50 11.51
CA GLY A 33 22.20 6.92 11.59
C GLY A 33 21.55 7.87 10.58
N TYR A 34 20.61 7.39 9.74
CA TYR A 34 19.85 8.24 8.79
C TYR A 34 18.41 8.54 9.24
N ASN A 35 18.02 8.13 10.45
CA ASN A 35 16.61 8.12 10.88
C ASN A 35 16.28 9.19 11.92
N VAL A 36 16.97 10.33 11.97
CA VAL A 36 16.70 11.37 12.99
C VAL A 36 15.61 12.32 12.51
N LEU A 37 14.57 12.55 13.33
CA LEU A 37 13.50 13.50 13.04
C LEU A 37 14.05 14.92 12.75
N ASN A 38 13.79 15.44 11.55
CA ASN A 38 14.20 16.81 11.21
C ASN A 38 13.24 17.81 11.84
N THR A 39 13.81 18.80 12.54
CA THR A 39 13.06 19.95 13.05
C THR A 39 12.44 20.78 11.92
N LEU A 40 11.38 21.55 12.20
CA LEU A 40 10.79 22.50 11.26
C LEU A 40 11.82 23.54 10.77
N SER A 41 12.77 23.93 11.62
CA SER A 41 13.91 24.79 11.25
C SER A 41 14.80 24.10 10.22
N GLU A 42 15.21 22.86 10.47
CA GLU A 42 16.02 22.09 9.52
C GLU A 42 15.29 21.87 8.19
N LYS A 43 13.98 21.59 8.20
CA LYS A 43 13.17 21.45 6.98
C LYS A 43 13.20 22.72 6.12
N ARG A 44 13.01 23.91 6.73
CA ARG A 44 13.06 25.20 6.03
C ARG A 44 14.45 25.48 5.47
N MET A 45 15.51 25.22 6.24
CA MET A 45 16.89 25.35 5.79
C MET A 45 17.19 24.45 4.60
N ARG A 46 16.78 23.17 4.68
CA ARG A 46 16.92 22.20 3.57
C ARG A 46 16.15 22.67 2.34
N GLN A 47 14.89 23.09 2.49
CA GLN A 47 14.09 23.61 1.36
C GLN A 47 14.77 24.77 0.64
N MET A 48 15.34 25.73 1.37
CA MET A 48 16.08 26.85 0.77
C MET A 48 17.36 26.37 0.05
N SER A 49 18.14 25.50 0.69
CA SER A 49 19.33 24.87 0.10
C SER A 49 18.99 24.10 -1.19
N CYS A 50 17.92 23.29 -1.17
CA CYS A 50 17.41 22.55 -2.32
C CYS A 50 16.98 23.49 -3.45
N ALA A 51 16.21 24.54 -3.14
CA ALA A 51 15.71 25.49 -4.13
C ALA A 51 16.85 26.27 -4.82
N ILE A 52 17.92 26.58 -4.11
CA ILE A 52 19.12 27.19 -4.70
C ILE A 52 19.85 26.17 -5.59
N ARG A 53 20.10 24.96 -5.10
CA ARG A 53 20.82 23.89 -5.84
C ARG A 53 20.07 23.39 -7.07
N ALA A 54 18.75 23.54 -7.11
CA ALA A 54 17.94 23.23 -8.29
C ALA A 54 18.08 24.26 -9.41
N LYS A 55 18.60 25.47 -9.15
CA LYS A 55 18.78 26.50 -10.18
C LYS A 55 19.90 26.08 -11.15
N PRO A 56 19.74 26.27 -12.47
CA PRO A 56 20.84 26.09 -13.42
C PRO A 56 22.03 26.97 -13.08
N ASP A 57 23.25 26.44 -13.24
CA ASP A 57 24.52 27.10 -12.91
C ASP A 57 24.62 27.65 -11.47
N TRP A 58 23.92 27.05 -10.49
CA TRP A 58 23.91 27.59 -9.13
C TRP A 58 25.32 27.75 -8.53
N VAL A 59 26.26 26.85 -8.85
CA VAL A 59 27.68 26.92 -8.41
C VAL A 59 28.37 28.19 -8.89
N ARG A 60 28.11 28.61 -10.14
CA ARG A 60 28.65 29.87 -10.66
C ARG A 60 27.94 31.06 -10.03
N LYS A 61 26.62 30.96 -9.86
CA LYS A 61 25.78 32.02 -9.27
C LYS A 61 26.09 32.25 -7.79
N SER A 62 26.45 31.23 -7.03
CA SER A 62 26.84 31.35 -5.62
C SER A 62 28.16 32.09 -5.43
N GLN A 63 29.02 32.17 -6.47
CA GLN A 63 30.25 32.97 -6.45
C GLN A 63 29.99 34.47 -6.71
N ASN A 64 28.78 34.86 -7.12
CA ASN A 64 28.42 36.25 -7.38
C ASN A 64 27.81 36.90 -6.14
N ALA A 65 28.54 37.84 -5.53
CA ALA A 65 28.12 38.51 -4.30
C ALA A 65 26.73 39.16 -4.39
N GLN A 66 26.38 39.79 -5.51
CA GLN A 66 25.06 40.42 -5.70
C GLN A 66 23.93 39.39 -5.74
N THR A 67 24.21 38.23 -6.32
CA THR A 67 23.25 37.11 -6.39
C THR A 67 23.05 36.50 -5.01
N VAL A 68 24.14 36.30 -4.26
CA VAL A 68 24.10 35.80 -2.88
C VAL A 68 23.32 36.76 -1.97
N GLU A 69 23.54 38.06 -2.06
CA GLU A 69 22.78 39.06 -1.29
C GLU A 69 21.28 39.01 -1.61
N THR A 70 20.93 38.80 -2.89
CA THR A 70 19.54 38.62 -3.31
C THR A 70 18.93 37.36 -2.70
N TRP A 71 19.64 36.23 -2.73
CA TRP A 71 19.16 34.99 -2.11
C TRP A 71 19.10 35.09 -0.58
N LYS A 72 20.00 35.82 0.08
CA LYS A 72 19.92 36.11 1.52
C LYS A 72 18.68 36.93 1.86
N ALA A 73 18.34 37.93 1.04
CA ALA A 73 17.10 38.69 1.21
C ALA A 73 15.84 37.81 1.01
N GLU A 74 15.86 36.91 0.01
CA GLU A 74 14.79 35.92 -0.22
C GLU A 74 14.63 34.96 0.98
N ALA A 75 15.74 34.48 1.57
CA ALA A 75 15.72 33.62 2.75
C ALA A 75 15.01 34.29 3.94
N LYS A 76 15.32 35.57 4.20
CA LYS A 76 14.65 36.35 5.25
C LYS A 76 13.17 36.55 4.97
N ALA A 77 12.80 36.79 3.72
CA ALA A 77 11.40 36.90 3.31
C ALA A 77 10.62 35.59 3.50
N GLN A 78 11.31 34.45 3.47
CA GLN A 78 10.76 33.11 3.76
C GLN A 78 10.86 32.72 5.24
N ALA A 79 11.06 33.70 6.14
CA ALA A 79 11.10 33.53 7.59
C ALA A 79 12.25 32.65 8.13
N LEU A 80 13.39 32.58 7.43
CA LEU A 80 14.62 32.05 8.02
C LEU A 80 15.26 33.10 8.94
N THR A 81 15.80 32.67 10.09
CA THR A 81 16.62 33.52 10.97
C THR A 81 17.97 33.85 10.32
N ASP A 82 18.68 34.86 10.83
CA ASP A 82 20.03 35.19 10.35
C ASP A 82 21.00 33.99 10.51
N LEU A 83 20.88 33.24 11.61
CA LEU A 83 21.69 32.03 11.87
C LEU A 83 21.36 30.90 10.89
N GLU A 84 20.06 30.64 10.64
CA GLU A 84 19.61 29.64 9.67
C GLU A 84 20.09 30.00 8.25
N ALA A 85 19.97 31.27 7.85
CA ALA A 85 20.45 31.73 6.56
C ALA A 85 21.97 31.59 6.45
N ASP A 86 22.74 32.10 7.41
CA ASP A 86 24.20 32.00 7.36
C ASP A 86 24.70 30.55 7.35
N TYR A 87 24.04 29.64 8.07
CA TYR A 87 24.29 28.21 7.98
C TYR A 87 24.07 27.68 6.57
N VAL A 88 22.93 27.99 5.95
CA VAL A 88 22.61 27.54 4.58
C VAL A 88 23.66 28.02 3.57
N PHE A 89 24.12 29.27 3.67
CA PHE A 89 25.13 29.78 2.74
C PHE A 89 26.53 29.19 2.99
N ALA A 90 26.93 28.98 4.24
CA ALA A 90 28.17 28.26 4.56
C ALA A 90 28.12 26.79 4.08
N GLU A 91 26.94 26.15 4.17
CA GLU A 91 26.71 24.82 3.63
C GLU A 91 26.82 24.78 2.10
N LEU A 92 26.27 25.79 1.41
CA LEU A 92 26.40 25.88 -0.05
C LEU A 92 27.86 26.00 -0.48
N ASP A 93 28.70 26.75 0.25
CA ASP A 93 30.15 26.80 0.00
C ASP A 93 30.83 25.44 0.18
N TYR A 94 30.41 24.67 1.19
CA TYR A 94 30.86 23.29 1.35
C TYR A 94 30.45 22.40 0.16
N TYR A 95 29.20 22.50 -0.31
CA TYR A 95 28.75 21.74 -1.49
C TYR A 95 29.48 22.14 -2.77
N VAL A 96 29.83 23.41 -2.95
CA VAL A 96 30.71 23.85 -4.03
C VAL A 96 32.08 23.17 -3.92
N SER A 97 32.60 22.96 -2.71
CA SER A 97 33.88 22.28 -2.49
C SER A 97 33.87 20.78 -2.84
N LEU A 98 32.69 20.15 -2.88
CA LEU A 98 32.51 18.76 -3.30
C LEU A 98 32.35 18.61 -4.82
N HIS A 99 32.15 19.72 -5.54
CA HIS A 99 32.01 19.70 -6.98
C HIS A 99 33.33 19.35 -7.66
N SER A 100 33.32 18.34 -8.52
CA SER A 100 34.47 18.01 -9.36
C SER A 100 34.28 18.60 -10.75
N SER A 101 35.05 19.64 -11.07
CA SER A 101 35.04 20.26 -12.41
C SER A 101 35.58 19.34 -13.50
N GLU A 102 36.35 18.31 -13.14
CA GLU A 102 36.92 17.35 -14.09
C GLU A 102 35.90 16.32 -14.60
N VAL A 103 34.87 15.98 -13.80
CA VAL A 103 33.94 14.86 -14.09
C VAL A 103 32.47 15.33 -14.18
N SER A 104 32.19 16.63 -14.07
CA SER A 104 30.82 17.19 -14.06
C SER A 104 29.85 16.52 -13.07
N ILE A 105 30.38 15.92 -12.00
CA ILE A 105 29.60 15.30 -10.92
C ILE A 105 29.36 16.33 -9.83
N PHE A 106 28.11 16.44 -9.39
CA PHE A 106 27.70 17.35 -8.32
C PHE A 106 26.65 16.72 -7.41
N LEU A 107 26.58 17.20 -6.18
CA LEU A 107 25.48 16.86 -5.28
C LEU A 107 24.21 17.57 -5.78
N GLY A 108 23.15 16.79 -6.03
CA GLY A 108 21.86 17.28 -6.48
C GLY A 108 21.13 18.10 -5.41
N ALA A 109 19.87 18.45 -5.66
CA ALA A 109 19.07 19.20 -4.69
C ALA A 109 18.77 18.38 -3.42
N VAL A 110 18.73 17.05 -3.52
CA VAL A 110 18.52 16.15 -2.38
C VAL A 110 19.88 15.67 -1.88
N ASP A 111 20.09 15.72 -0.55
CA ASP A 111 21.34 15.23 0.04
C ASP A 111 21.54 13.73 -0.23
N GLY A 112 22.79 13.29 -0.39
CA GLY A 112 23.12 11.92 -0.80
C GLY A 112 22.78 11.57 -2.26
N VAL A 113 22.04 12.43 -2.98
CA VAL A 113 21.69 12.20 -4.39
C VAL A 113 22.67 12.93 -5.28
N TRP A 114 23.49 12.18 -6.02
CA TRP A 114 24.51 12.72 -6.92
C TRP A 114 23.99 12.77 -8.35
N CYS A 115 24.31 13.85 -9.06
CA CYS A 115 23.86 14.11 -10.42
C CYS A 115 25.03 14.45 -11.35
N SER A 116 24.82 14.23 -12.65
CA SER A 116 25.63 14.81 -13.72
C SER A 116 24.79 14.93 -14.99
N ASP A 117 24.91 16.06 -15.69
CA ASP A 117 24.14 16.36 -16.90
C ASP A 117 24.92 16.05 -18.20
N SER A 118 26.18 15.63 -18.07
CA SER A 118 27.08 15.42 -19.21
C SER A 118 28.07 14.26 -19.01
N LEU A 119 27.77 13.35 -18.07
CA LEU A 119 28.64 12.24 -17.72
C LEU A 119 28.90 11.29 -18.90
N VAL A 120 27.87 11.05 -19.70
CA VAL A 120 27.90 10.14 -20.85
C VAL A 120 28.17 10.94 -22.11
N ASP A 121 29.28 10.63 -22.78
CA ASP A 121 29.66 11.27 -24.04
C ASP A 121 28.68 10.95 -25.18
N ASP A 122 28.55 11.88 -26.13
CA ASP A 122 27.63 11.79 -27.27
C ASP A 122 27.77 10.49 -28.07
N LYS A 123 29.00 9.94 -28.17
CA LYS A 123 29.24 8.70 -28.91
C LYS A 123 28.63 7.51 -28.17
N THR A 124 28.82 7.43 -26.85
CA THR A 124 28.20 6.39 -26.01
C THR A 124 26.68 6.56 -25.97
N ALA A 125 26.18 7.78 -25.79
CA ALA A 125 24.75 8.09 -25.76
C ALA A 125 24.07 7.68 -27.07
N LYS A 126 24.65 8.07 -28.22
CA LYS A 126 24.15 7.69 -29.55
C LYS A 126 24.15 6.17 -29.74
N ALA A 127 25.24 5.49 -29.39
CA ALA A 127 25.30 4.04 -29.50
C ALA A 127 24.22 3.35 -28.65
N LEU A 128 23.94 3.87 -27.44
CA LEU A 128 22.87 3.35 -26.59
C LEU A 128 21.50 3.52 -27.26
N LYS A 129 21.20 4.70 -27.82
CA LYS A 129 19.95 4.97 -28.57
C LYS A 129 19.80 4.03 -29.77
N ASP A 130 20.85 3.90 -30.58
CA ASP A 130 20.85 3.06 -31.79
C ASP A 130 20.58 1.58 -31.46
N TYR A 131 21.17 1.04 -30.38
CA TYR A 131 20.94 -0.34 -29.95
C TYR A 131 19.63 -0.53 -29.19
N ALA A 132 19.17 0.45 -28.41
CA ALA A 132 17.85 0.43 -27.78
C ALA A 132 16.74 0.35 -28.83
N ALA A 133 16.88 1.07 -29.95
CA ALA A 133 15.94 1.01 -31.08
C ALA A 133 15.79 -0.41 -31.66
N ILE A 134 16.82 -1.27 -31.57
CA ILE A 134 16.72 -2.68 -31.99
C ILE A 134 15.78 -3.47 -31.05
N LEU A 135 15.82 -3.16 -29.75
CA LEU A 135 14.93 -3.77 -28.75
C LEU A 135 13.49 -3.24 -28.86
N GLU A 136 13.33 -1.98 -29.26
CA GLU A 136 12.02 -1.35 -29.50
C GLU A 136 11.32 -1.92 -30.74
N ASN A 137 12.08 -2.16 -31.82
CA ASN A 137 11.58 -2.58 -33.13
C ASN A 137 11.32 -4.09 -33.23
N VAL A 138 10.59 -4.65 -32.26
CA VAL A 138 10.05 -6.01 -32.30
C VAL A 138 8.55 -5.99 -32.62
N LEU A 139 8.02 -7.10 -33.14
CA LEU A 139 6.58 -7.26 -33.35
C LEU A 139 5.82 -6.95 -32.05
N ASP A 140 4.68 -6.26 -32.10
CA ASP A 140 3.96 -5.81 -30.90
C ASP A 140 3.63 -6.95 -29.92
N LYS A 141 3.35 -8.16 -30.42
CA LYS A 141 3.15 -9.37 -29.59
C LYS A 141 4.37 -9.76 -28.73
N ASN A 142 5.56 -9.29 -29.10
CA ASN A 142 6.83 -9.52 -28.42
C ASN A 142 7.27 -8.31 -27.57
N LYS A 143 6.56 -7.18 -27.64
CA LYS A 143 6.81 -6.03 -26.76
C LYS A 143 6.30 -6.35 -25.36
N TYR A 144 7.12 -6.07 -24.35
CA TYR A 144 6.73 -6.23 -22.95
C TYR A 144 6.30 -4.89 -22.38
N ARG A 145 5.00 -4.70 -22.23
CA ARG A 145 4.45 -3.52 -21.57
C ARG A 145 4.38 -3.77 -20.07
N HIS A 146 4.80 -2.79 -19.27
CA HIS A 146 4.75 -2.89 -17.81
C HIS A 146 3.29 -3.02 -17.34
N PRO A 147 2.97 -3.97 -16.44
CA PRO A 147 1.60 -4.16 -15.93
C PRO A 147 1.04 -2.86 -15.31
N ASN A 148 -0.28 -2.67 -15.37
CA ASN A 148 -0.99 -1.56 -14.72
C ASN A 148 -0.63 -0.13 -15.19
N THR A 149 0.13 0.03 -16.29
CA THR A 149 0.52 1.35 -16.82
C THR A 149 -0.32 1.83 -18.00
N GLY A 150 -1.43 1.14 -18.32
CA GLY A 150 -2.23 1.44 -19.52
C GLY A 150 -1.44 1.29 -20.83
N HIS A 151 -0.46 0.40 -20.88
CA HIS A 151 0.47 0.17 -22.00
C HIS A 151 1.43 1.34 -22.32
N ARG A 152 1.61 2.32 -21.42
CA ARG A 152 2.48 3.48 -21.65
C ARG A 152 3.95 3.22 -21.36
N VAL A 153 4.26 2.20 -20.56
CA VAL A 153 5.65 1.82 -20.23
C VAL A 153 6.03 0.56 -20.99
N LEU A 154 7.10 0.63 -21.78
CA LEU A 154 7.71 -0.47 -22.50
C LEU A 154 9.01 -0.88 -21.78
N ASP A 155 9.03 -2.10 -21.25
CA ASP A 155 10.21 -2.69 -20.63
C ASP A 155 11.07 -3.38 -21.72
N LEU A 156 12.28 -2.87 -21.94
CA LEU A 156 13.25 -3.44 -22.90
C LEU A 156 14.15 -4.49 -22.22
N ILE A 157 14.59 -4.20 -20.99
CA ILE A 157 15.30 -5.12 -20.09
C ILE A 157 14.64 -4.96 -18.72
N ASP A 158 14.13 -6.05 -18.12
CA ASP A 158 13.48 -6.00 -16.81
C ASP A 158 14.01 -7.09 -15.88
N PRO A 159 14.59 -6.75 -14.71
CA PRO A 159 15.12 -7.72 -13.77
C PRO A 159 14.03 -8.60 -13.10
N SER A 160 12.76 -8.18 -13.16
CA SER A 160 11.61 -8.91 -12.62
C SER A 160 11.17 -10.09 -13.49
N LEU A 161 11.68 -10.20 -14.72
CA LEU A 161 11.41 -11.32 -15.60
C LEU A 161 12.58 -12.33 -15.49
N TYR A 162 12.27 -13.62 -15.38
CA TYR A 162 13.27 -14.67 -15.08
C TYR A 162 14.17 -14.33 -13.86
N PRO A 163 13.58 -13.93 -12.72
CA PRO A 163 14.35 -13.81 -11.48
C PRO A 163 14.90 -15.19 -11.10
N LEU A 164 15.88 -15.21 -10.20
CA LEU A 164 16.19 -16.45 -9.50
C LEU A 164 14.95 -16.86 -8.68
N MET A 165 14.53 -18.11 -8.81
CA MET A 165 13.49 -18.71 -8.01
C MET A 165 14.10 -19.81 -7.12
N TYR A 166 14.04 -19.63 -5.81
CA TYR A 166 14.57 -20.62 -4.89
C TYR A 166 13.90 -21.98 -5.11
N GLN A 167 14.70 -23.06 -5.10
CA GLN A 167 14.27 -24.45 -5.34
C GLN A 167 13.73 -24.77 -6.76
N ARG A 168 13.58 -23.77 -7.65
CA ARG A 168 13.12 -23.96 -9.04
C ARG A 168 14.19 -23.63 -10.08
N SER A 169 14.97 -22.59 -9.85
CA SER A 169 16.12 -22.26 -10.70
C SER A 169 17.25 -23.26 -10.46
N SER A 170 17.96 -23.59 -11.54
CA SER A 170 19.19 -24.39 -11.46
C SER A 170 20.39 -23.47 -11.23
N VAL A 171 21.43 -24.01 -10.59
CA VAL A 171 22.74 -23.36 -10.46
C VAL A 171 23.83 -24.27 -10.98
N LEU A 172 24.97 -23.67 -11.32
CA LEU A 172 26.15 -24.35 -11.81
C LEU A 172 27.15 -24.55 -10.69
N SER A 173 27.89 -25.67 -10.75
CA SER A 173 29.02 -25.91 -9.86
C SER A 173 30.24 -25.06 -10.21
N GLU A 174 30.31 -24.56 -11.44
CA GLU A 174 31.42 -23.76 -11.96
C GLU A 174 30.89 -22.43 -12.57
N PRO A 175 31.61 -21.31 -12.39
CA PRO A 175 31.28 -20.03 -13.00
C PRO A 175 31.21 -20.04 -14.53
N ILE A 176 30.28 -19.27 -15.08
CA ILE A 176 30.21 -18.95 -16.50
C ILE A 176 31.38 -18.02 -16.85
N ALA A 177 32.26 -18.46 -17.75
CA ALA A 177 33.49 -17.76 -18.09
C ALA A 177 33.31 -16.44 -18.87
N SER A 178 32.16 -16.22 -19.52
CA SER A 178 31.85 -14.98 -20.25
C SER A 178 30.35 -14.90 -20.59
N PRO A 179 29.81 -13.73 -20.97
CA PRO A 179 28.42 -13.62 -21.43
C PRO A 179 28.09 -14.60 -22.56
N LEU A 180 29.03 -14.83 -23.50
CA LEU A 180 28.81 -15.75 -24.62
C LEU A 180 28.87 -17.23 -24.20
N ALA A 181 29.72 -17.56 -23.23
CA ALA A 181 29.84 -18.91 -22.67
C ALA A 181 28.55 -19.35 -21.96
N SER A 182 27.71 -18.41 -21.51
CA SER A 182 26.39 -18.73 -20.92
C SER A 182 25.46 -19.51 -21.86
N LEU A 183 25.72 -19.47 -23.18
CA LEU A 183 24.93 -20.17 -24.19
C LEU A 183 25.44 -21.60 -24.51
N ASP A 184 26.59 -22.01 -23.97
CA ASP A 184 27.10 -23.38 -24.12
C ASP A 184 26.50 -24.30 -23.06
N LEU A 185 25.27 -24.72 -23.32
CA LEU A 185 24.44 -25.42 -22.34
C LEU A 185 24.82 -26.90 -22.15
N LYS A 186 25.79 -27.42 -22.92
CA LYS A 186 26.19 -28.83 -22.89
C LYS A 186 27.00 -29.20 -21.64
N SER A 187 27.56 -28.21 -20.96
CA SER A 187 28.45 -28.35 -19.80
C SER A 187 27.76 -28.19 -18.45
N PHE A 188 26.46 -27.90 -18.41
CA PHE A 188 25.77 -27.59 -17.15
C PHE A 188 25.26 -28.87 -16.47
N GLY A 189 26.01 -29.34 -15.47
CA GLY A 189 25.49 -30.25 -14.46
C GLY A 189 24.45 -29.50 -13.63
N LEU A 190 23.17 -29.71 -13.93
CA LEU A 190 22.07 -29.04 -13.24
C LEU A 190 21.85 -29.72 -11.88
N PHE A 191 22.22 -29.04 -10.80
CA PHE A 191 21.88 -29.47 -9.45
C PHE A 191 20.60 -28.75 -8.99
N PRO A 192 19.55 -29.47 -8.55
CA PRO A 192 18.43 -28.83 -7.88
C PRO A 192 18.94 -28.28 -6.55
N THR A 193 18.93 -26.96 -6.42
CA THR A 193 19.49 -26.33 -5.23
C THR A 193 18.64 -26.63 -3.99
N THR A 194 19.23 -27.31 -3.01
CA THR A 194 18.58 -27.52 -1.72
C THR A 194 18.58 -26.23 -0.91
N ARG A 195 17.60 -26.07 0.00
CA ARG A 195 17.50 -24.92 0.90
C ARG A 195 18.75 -24.77 1.78
N GLU A 196 19.35 -25.88 2.21
CA GLU A 196 20.51 -25.91 3.11
C GLU A 196 21.84 -25.54 2.43
N GLU A 197 22.02 -25.88 1.15
CA GLU A 197 23.20 -25.46 0.37
C GLU A 197 23.17 -23.95 0.11
N TRP A 198 21.98 -23.39 -0.08
CA TRP A 198 21.78 -21.95 -0.22
C TRP A 198 22.01 -21.17 1.07
N SER A 199 21.46 -21.65 2.19
CA SER A 199 21.75 -21.07 3.50
C SER A 199 23.27 -21.11 3.79
N ARG A 200 23.98 -22.18 3.38
CA ARG A 200 25.44 -22.26 3.50
C ARG A 200 26.21 -21.27 2.60
N ALA A 201 25.77 -21.07 1.35
CA ALA A 201 26.42 -20.12 0.43
C ALA A 201 26.23 -18.65 0.84
N VAL A 202 25.10 -18.32 1.48
CA VAL A 202 24.78 -16.98 1.98
C VAL A 202 25.38 -16.72 3.38
N ASN A 203 25.62 -17.76 4.19
CA ASN A 203 26.11 -17.66 5.57
C ASN A 203 27.65 -17.65 5.71
N HIS A 204 28.42 -17.33 4.66
CA HIS A 204 29.89 -17.22 4.79
C HIS A 204 30.37 -15.93 5.48
N SER A 205 29.48 -15.03 5.92
CA SER A 205 29.80 -14.07 6.97
C SER A 205 29.52 -14.73 8.33
N ALA A 206 30.60 -15.17 9.00
CA ALA A 206 30.55 -15.49 10.42
C ALA A 206 29.89 -14.33 11.19
N ASP A 207 29.09 -14.66 12.20
CA ASP A 207 28.33 -13.76 13.08
C ASP A 207 26.89 -13.43 12.61
N SER A 208 25.99 -14.41 12.73
CA SER A 208 24.71 -14.24 13.44
C SER A 208 23.96 -15.57 13.55
N GLU A 209 23.49 -15.86 14.76
CA GLU A 209 22.67 -17.01 15.09
C GLU A 209 21.39 -17.02 14.24
N VAL A 210 21.20 -18.10 13.47
CA VAL A 210 20.02 -18.30 12.64
C VAL A 210 18.86 -18.70 13.55
N VAL A 211 18.05 -17.73 13.96
CA VAL A 211 16.72 -17.97 14.53
C VAL A 211 15.76 -18.22 13.37
N ASP A 212 15.13 -19.39 13.37
CA ASP A 212 14.09 -19.82 12.43
C ASP A 212 12.85 -18.91 12.57
N MET A 213 12.66 -17.98 11.63
CA MET A 213 11.55 -17.00 11.64
C MET A 213 10.96 -16.81 10.24
N ARG A 214 9.73 -17.28 10.04
CA ARG A 214 8.98 -17.14 8.78
C ARG A 214 8.54 -15.68 8.60
N LYS A 215 9.03 -15.04 7.52
CA LYS A 215 8.62 -13.75 6.91
C LYS A 215 9.04 -12.41 7.57
N ARG A 216 9.63 -12.35 8.76
CA ARG A 216 10.05 -11.09 9.41
C ARG A 216 11.31 -11.34 10.23
N LEU A 217 12.42 -10.65 9.94
CA LEU A 217 13.54 -10.60 10.89
C LEU A 217 13.31 -9.40 11.79
N TYR A 218 13.34 -9.65 13.10
CA TYR A 218 13.50 -8.63 14.13
C TYR A 218 14.98 -8.64 14.52
N VAL A 219 15.70 -7.55 14.29
CA VAL A 219 17.04 -7.36 14.86
C VAL A 219 16.85 -6.56 16.15
N ALA A 220 17.05 -7.22 17.28
CA ALA A 220 17.18 -6.52 18.56
C ALA A 220 18.60 -5.96 18.65
N ASP A 221 18.74 -4.64 18.63
CA ASP A 221 19.97 -3.99 19.09
C ASP A 221 19.99 -4.08 20.63
N PRO A 222 21.09 -4.51 21.30
CA PRO A 222 21.15 -4.63 22.76
C PRO A 222 21.08 -3.30 23.55
N GLY A 223 20.52 -2.23 22.98
CA GLY A 223 20.39 -0.91 23.59
C GLY A 223 19.27 -0.01 23.05
N HIS A 224 18.51 -0.42 22.04
CA HIS A 224 17.40 0.37 21.46
C HIS A 224 16.11 -0.47 21.42
N HIS A 225 14.98 0.12 21.82
CA HIS A 225 13.73 -0.58 22.10
C HIS A 225 12.84 -0.87 20.89
N TYR A 226 13.28 -0.65 19.64
CA TYR A 226 12.46 -0.93 18.45
C TYR A 226 13.17 -1.78 17.40
N ALA A 227 12.49 -2.84 16.97
CA ALA A 227 13.02 -3.81 16.03
C ALA A 227 12.62 -3.46 14.59
N SER A 228 13.61 -3.25 13.71
CA SER A 228 13.37 -2.98 12.28
C SER A 228 12.92 -4.25 11.55
N ILE A 229 11.76 -4.20 10.87
CA ILE A 229 11.24 -5.32 10.07
C ILE A 229 12.04 -5.41 8.77
N ILE A 230 12.81 -6.47 8.60
CA ILE A 230 13.52 -6.75 7.34
C ILE A 230 12.68 -7.67 6.45
N PHE A 231 12.39 -7.22 5.22
CA PHE A 231 11.69 -8.02 4.21
C PHE A 231 12.68 -8.86 3.41
N ARG A 232 12.50 -10.18 3.43
CA ARG A 232 13.29 -11.13 2.66
C ARG A 232 12.36 -12.07 1.90
N SER A 233 12.51 -12.13 0.58
CA SER A 233 11.76 -13.10 -0.20
C SER A 233 12.30 -14.50 0.00
N GLU A 234 11.40 -15.46 0.23
CA GLU A 234 11.72 -16.89 0.23
C GLU A 234 11.54 -17.54 -1.15
N THR A 235 10.99 -16.79 -2.12
CA THR A 235 10.61 -17.31 -3.43
C THR A 235 11.49 -16.75 -4.53
N PHE A 236 11.72 -15.43 -4.54
CA PHE A 236 12.35 -14.73 -5.65
C PHE A 236 13.59 -13.93 -5.22
N CYS A 237 14.55 -13.79 -6.13
CA CYS A 237 15.62 -12.81 -6.02
C CYS A 237 15.92 -12.26 -7.42
N TRP A 238 15.94 -10.95 -7.60
CA TRP A 238 16.48 -10.38 -8.83
C TRP A 238 17.93 -10.84 -9.04
N LEU A 239 18.23 -11.21 -10.29
CA LEU A 239 19.51 -11.82 -10.64
C LEU A 239 20.49 -10.76 -11.15
N PRO A 240 21.53 -10.38 -10.37
CA PRO A 240 22.48 -9.37 -10.78
C PRO A 240 23.45 -9.90 -11.84
N THR A 241 24.05 -8.96 -12.57
CA THR A 241 25.14 -9.16 -13.53
C THR A 241 26.48 -8.80 -12.90
N GLU A 242 27.54 -9.50 -13.27
CA GLU A 242 28.92 -9.25 -12.81
C GLU A 242 29.63 -8.21 -13.67
N PHE A 243 30.18 -7.20 -13.01
CA PHE A 243 31.02 -6.17 -13.60
C PHE A 243 32.41 -6.20 -12.95
N ARG A 244 33.47 -6.21 -13.75
CA ARG A 244 34.85 -5.99 -13.28
C ARG A 244 35.25 -4.56 -13.58
N ILE A 245 35.66 -3.83 -12.55
CA ILE A 245 36.25 -2.50 -12.69
C ILE A 245 37.77 -2.66 -12.68
N ASP A 246 38.43 -2.21 -13.73
CA ASP A 246 39.89 -2.21 -13.80
C ASP A 246 40.51 -1.04 -13.02
N ASP A 247 41.84 -0.94 -13.06
CA ASP A 247 42.59 0.11 -12.35
C ASP A 247 42.37 1.50 -12.96
N ASP A 248 41.92 1.59 -14.22
CA ASP A 248 41.57 2.83 -14.90
C ASP A 248 40.12 3.28 -14.61
N GLY A 249 39.32 2.41 -13.96
CA GLY A 249 37.91 2.65 -13.67
C GLY A 249 36.96 2.22 -14.77
N LEU A 250 37.44 1.48 -15.77
CA LEU A 250 36.62 0.94 -16.85
C LEU A 250 35.99 -0.38 -16.42
N ALA A 251 34.70 -0.50 -16.70
CA ALA A 251 33.91 -1.68 -16.42
C ALA A 251 33.92 -2.64 -17.61
N THR A 252 34.05 -3.93 -17.32
CA THR A 252 33.76 -5.02 -18.25
C THR A 252 32.69 -5.93 -17.66
N ILE A 253 31.80 -6.43 -18.52
CA ILE A 253 30.72 -7.34 -18.11
C ILE A 253 31.22 -8.78 -18.20
N GLU A 254 31.36 -9.47 -17.06
CA GLU A 254 31.92 -10.82 -17.00
C GLU A 254 30.86 -11.92 -17.16
N SER A 255 29.59 -11.63 -16.84
CA SER A 255 28.47 -12.57 -16.97
C SER A 255 27.33 -11.98 -17.81
N TYR A 256 26.36 -12.80 -18.25
CA TYR A 256 25.28 -12.28 -19.11
C TYR A 256 24.37 -11.31 -18.34
N ILE A 257 23.79 -10.32 -19.02
CA ILE A 257 22.75 -9.44 -18.46
C ILE A 257 21.43 -10.20 -18.49
N ASN A 258 20.74 -10.31 -17.34
CA ASN A 258 19.45 -10.98 -17.29
C ASN A 258 18.48 -10.35 -18.31
N ASN A 259 17.82 -11.20 -19.10
CA ASN A 259 16.95 -10.83 -20.23
C ASN A 259 17.58 -10.16 -21.45
N LEU A 260 18.91 -10.02 -21.51
CA LEU A 260 19.59 -9.51 -22.70
C LEU A 260 20.44 -10.60 -23.36
N HIS A 261 19.97 -11.12 -24.49
CA HIS A 261 20.62 -12.24 -25.15
C HIS A 261 22.07 -11.91 -25.60
N PRO A 262 23.10 -12.62 -25.09
CA PRO A 262 24.50 -12.22 -25.24
C PRO A 262 25.05 -12.31 -26.67
N ARG A 263 24.54 -13.24 -27.49
CA ARG A 263 24.90 -13.31 -28.93
C ARG A 263 24.14 -12.30 -29.80
N LYS A 264 22.81 -12.20 -29.64
CA LYS A 264 21.96 -11.35 -30.50
C LYS A 264 22.18 -9.85 -30.24
N HIS A 265 22.51 -9.48 -29.00
CA HIS A 265 22.75 -8.11 -28.58
C HIS A 265 24.19 -7.88 -28.13
N ALA A 266 25.15 -8.64 -28.67
CA ALA A 266 26.56 -8.59 -28.28
C ALA A 266 27.15 -7.17 -28.30
N ALA A 267 26.70 -6.33 -29.23
CA ALA A 267 27.20 -4.97 -29.37
C ALA A 267 26.63 -3.98 -28.34
N LEU A 268 25.51 -4.30 -27.67
CA LEU A 268 24.94 -3.47 -26.61
C LEU A 268 25.69 -3.65 -25.27
N TYR A 269 26.26 -4.83 -25.02
CA TYR A 269 27.04 -5.11 -23.81
C TYR A 269 28.17 -4.10 -23.55
N PRO A 270 29.12 -3.83 -24.49
CA PRO A 270 30.18 -2.84 -24.25
C PRO A 270 29.64 -1.41 -24.08
N VAL A 271 28.48 -1.08 -24.65
CA VAL A 271 27.85 0.23 -24.47
C VAL A 271 27.28 0.37 -23.05
N ILE A 272 26.58 -0.64 -22.55
CA ILE A 272 26.09 -0.68 -21.16
C ILE A 272 27.28 -0.63 -20.19
N ALA A 273 28.36 -1.38 -20.46
CA ALA A 273 29.58 -1.34 -19.67
C ALA A 273 30.24 0.06 -19.65
N SER A 274 30.26 0.75 -20.79
CA SER A 274 30.74 2.14 -20.89
C SER A 274 29.92 3.10 -20.04
N VAL A 275 28.58 3.00 -20.05
CA VAL A 275 27.72 3.82 -19.17
C VAL A 275 27.94 3.46 -17.70
N PHE A 276 28.03 2.17 -17.38
CA PHE A 276 28.31 1.71 -16.01
C PHE A 276 29.64 2.29 -15.49
N SER A 277 30.71 2.20 -16.27
CA SER A 277 32.05 2.75 -15.95
C SER A 277 31.96 4.22 -15.53
N LYS A 278 31.17 4.99 -16.27
CA LYS A 278 30.98 6.42 -16.04
C LYS A 278 30.18 6.72 -14.78
N MET A 279 29.26 5.84 -14.39
CA MET A 279 28.47 5.95 -13.16
C MET A 279 29.21 5.47 -11.91
N VAL A 280 30.27 4.67 -12.04
CA VAL A 280 31.06 4.18 -10.88
C VAL A 280 31.52 5.33 -9.98
N PRO A 281 32.12 6.43 -10.47
CA PRO A 281 32.49 7.56 -9.61
C PRO A 281 31.32 8.17 -8.83
N MET A 282 30.09 8.16 -9.37
CA MET A 282 28.91 8.63 -8.63
C MET A 282 28.49 7.64 -7.54
N LEU A 283 28.58 6.33 -7.82
CA LEU A 283 28.38 5.28 -6.80
C LEU A 283 29.41 5.39 -5.67
N GLU A 284 30.68 5.66 -6.00
CA GLU A 284 31.75 5.90 -5.00
C GLU A 284 31.36 7.04 -4.05
N GLN A 285 30.73 8.11 -4.55
CA GLN A 285 30.22 9.20 -3.70
C GLN A 285 29.08 8.73 -2.78
N VAL A 286 28.10 8.00 -3.31
CA VAL A 286 26.97 7.48 -2.52
C VAL A 286 27.44 6.52 -1.43
N VAL A 287 28.36 5.60 -1.75
CA VAL A 287 28.96 4.68 -0.75
C VAL A 287 29.75 5.46 0.30
N THR A 288 30.45 6.53 -0.10
CA THR A 288 31.16 7.40 0.85
C THR A 288 30.18 8.10 1.78
N ASP A 289 29.07 8.61 1.27
CA ASP A 289 28.03 9.25 2.08
C ASP A 289 27.43 8.25 3.07
N LEU A 290 27.02 7.06 2.59
CA LEU A 290 26.42 6.01 3.44
C LEU A 290 27.31 5.58 4.61
N VAL A 291 28.64 5.60 4.43
CA VAL A 291 29.61 5.26 5.50
C VAL A 291 29.87 6.43 6.46
N HIS A 292 29.59 7.67 6.01
CA HIS A 292 29.77 8.90 6.78
C HIS A 292 28.45 9.67 6.86
N PRO A 293 27.43 9.12 7.55
CA PRO A 293 26.14 9.76 7.70
C PRO A 293 26.31 11.17 8.26
N ARG A 294 25.51 12.08 7.74
CA ARG A 294 25.58 13.48 8.13
C ARG A 294 24.89 13.68 9.48
N SER A 295 25.50 14.47 10.36
CA SER A 295 24.85 14.92 11.60
C SER A 295 23.66 15.86 11.31
N PRO A 296 22.62 15.89 12.18
CA PRO A 296 21.52 16.84 12.07
C PRO A 296 22.01 18.30 12.01
N ARG A 297 21.33 19.15 11.23
CA ARG A 297 21.65 20.60 11.16
C ARG A 297 21.21 21.34 12.42
N VAL A 298 20.11 20.87 13.01
CA VAL A 298 19.53 21.45 14.23
C VAL A 298 19.30 20.32 15.23
N VAL A 299 20.10 20.31 16.30
CA VAL A 299 19.88 19.40 17.43
C VAL A 299 18.94 20.08 18.41
N ALA A 300 17.80 19.47 18.68
CA ALA A 300 16.81 19.96 19.63
C ALA A 300 16.88 19.11 20.90
N TYR A 301 17.05 19.77 22.05
CA TYR A 301 17.03 19.13 23.35
C TYR A 301 15.77 19.55 24.10
N SER A 302 14.97 18.59 24.62
CA SER A 302 13.68 18.88 25.27
C SER A 302 13.84 19.89 26.41
N SER A 303 14.90 19.70 27.20
CA SER A 303 15.34 20.59 28.29
C SER A 303 15.56 22.07 27.91
N LYS A 304 15.65 22.41 26.62
CA LYS A 304 15.88 23.78 26.13
C LYS A 304 14.71 24.36 25.34
N TRP A 305 13.59 23.64 25.20
CA TRP A 305 12.44 24.12 24.43
C TRP A 305 11.69 25.27 25.10
N TYR A 306 11.94 25.53 26.39
CA TYR A 306 11.22 26.54 27.15
C TYR A 306 12.14 27.45 27.97
N THR A 307 11.68 28.65 28.28
CA THR A 307 12.44 29.69 29.00
C THR A 307 12.57 29.48 30.52
N SER A 308 11.79 28.57 31.12
CA SER A 308 11.72 28.35 32.56
C SER A 308 11.73 26.87 32.91
N GLU A 309 12.41 26.50 34.00
CA GLU A 309 12.35 25.15 34.59
C GLU A 309 11.06 24.99 35.42
N GLY A 310 10.54 23.77 35.51
CA GLY A 310 9.30 23.45 36.23
C GLY A 310 9.43 23.60 37.75
N PRO A 311 8.30 23.70 38.47
CA PRO A 311 8.33 23.71 39.94
C PRO A 311 8.93 22.41 40.50
N GLU A 312 9.78 22.51 41.54
CA GLU A 312 10.33 21.31 42.20
C GLU A 312 9.23 20.54 42.97
N PRO A 313 9.22 19.20 42.91
CA PRO A 313 8.26 18.40 43.67
C PRO A 313 8.48 18.60 45.17
N THR A 314 7.41 18.92 45.90
CA THR A 314 7.42 18.81 47.37
C THR A 314 7.38 17.34 47.77
N ASP A 315 7.95 16.98 48.94
CA ASP A 315 8.02 15.60 49.46
C ASP A 315 6.67 14.85 49.54
N THR A 316 5.55 15.55 49.34
CA THR A 316 4.20 14.99 49.18
C THR A 316 3.62 15.40 47.83
N TRP A 317 3.27 14.43 46.99
CA TRP A 317 2.37 14.62 45.85
C TRP A 317 1.04 15.17 46.39
N SER A 318 0.72 16.42 46.07
CA SER A 318 -0.49 17.11 46.53
C SER A 318 -1.15 17.83 45.37
N ASP A 319 -2.47 17.97 45.38
CA ASP A 319 -3.25 18.68 44.36
C ASP A 319 -2.69 20.09 44.02
N ASP A 320 -2.02 20.77 44.97
CA ASP A 320 -1.33 22.06 44.77
C ASP A 320 -0.14 21.99 43.80
N PHE A 321 0.59 20.87 43.77
CA PHE A 321 1.71 20.67 42.86
C PHE A 321 1.22 20.49 41.43
N ASP A 322 0.17 19.69 41.22
CA ASP A 322 -0.41 19.44 39.90
C ASP A 322 -0.99 20.72 39.30
N GLU A 323 -1.73 21.53 40.08
CA GLU A 323 -2.23 22.84 39.62
C GLU A 323 -1.09 23.80 39.23
N ARG A 324 -0.04 23.89 40.04
CA ARG A 324 1.14 24.73 39.75
C ARG A 324 1.94 24.24 38.55
N TYR A 325 2.01 22.93 38.36
CA TYR A 325 2.71 22.30 37.24
C TYR A 325 1.96 22.51 35.92
N GLU A 326 0.64 22.34 35.91
CA GLU A 326 -0.20 22.62 34.73
C GLU A 326 -0.22 24.12 34.39
N GLN A 327 -0.30 25.01 35.38
CA GLN A 327 -0.18 26.45 35.14
C GLN A 327 1.20 26.81 34.53
N TRP A 328 2.28 26.20 35.02
CA TRP A 328 3.61 26.38 34.42
C TRP A 328 3.69 25.86 32.97
N LYS A 329 3.04 24.73 32.65
CA LYS A 329 2.96 24.18 31.28
C LYS A 329 2.23 25.13 30.31
N GLU A 330 1.21 25.86 30.78
CA GLU A 330 0.50 26.84 29.97
C GLU A 330 1.33 28.12 29.74
N GLU A 331 1.95 28.66 30.79
CA GLU A 331 2.64 29.96 30.78
C GLU A 331 4.05 29.94 30.17
N ARG A 332 4.71 28.77 30.11
CA ARG A 332 6.08 28.65 29.56
C ARG A 332 6.16 29.06 28.09
N VAL A 333 7.19 29.84 27.75
CA VAL A 333 7.41 30.37 26.39
C VAL A 333 8.31 29.41 25.60
N PHE A 334 7.84 29.01 24.42
CA PHE A 334 8.60 28.15 23.52
C PHE A 334 9.80 28.89 22.90
N VAL A 335 10.95 28.23 22.88
CA VAL A 335 12.21 28.69 22.30
C VAL A 335 12.54 27.78 21.10
N PRO A 336 12.37 28.25 19.86
CA PRO A 336 12.67 27.44 18.68
C PRO A 336 14.15 27.03 18.64
N PRO A 337 14.47 25.74 18.48
CA PRO A 337 15.84 25.28 18.31
C PRO A 337 16.54 26.01 17.16
N GLN A 338 17.74 26.52 17.44
CA GLN A 338 18.57 27.22 16.47
C GLN A 338 19.72 26.32 16.00
N PRO A 339 20.20 26.47 14.75
CA PRO A 339 21.40 25.79 14.31
C PRO A 339 22.64 26.32 15.02
N GLU A 340 23.57 25.43 15.33
CA GLU A 340 24.95 25.81 15.68
C GLU A 340 25.68 26.32 14.42
N PRO A 341 26.79 27.08 14.54
CA PRO A 341 27.59 27.48 13.39
C PRO A 341 27.96 26.30 12.50
N PHE A 342 27.90 26.50 11.17
CA PHE A 342 28.15 25.42 10.21
C PHE A 342 29.52 24.76 10.43
N VAL A 343 29.49 23.44 10.59
CA VAL A 343 30.67 22.58 10.59
C VAL A 343 30.55 21.62 9.40
N ALA A 344 31.60 21.58 8.57
CA ALA A 344 31.65 20.65 7.46
C ALA A 344 31.55 19.19 7.97
N PRO A 345 30.70 18.34 7.36
CA PRO A 345 30.59 16.93 7.73
C PRO A 345 31.97 16.22 7.76
N ASP A 346 32.17 15.26 8.67
CA ASP A 346 33.38 14.41 8.75
C ASP A 346 33.39 13.36 7.62
N ARG A 347 33.34 13.86 6.38
CA ARG A 347 33.32 13.10 5.16
C ARG A 347 34.66 13.26 4.43
N PRO A 348 35.29 12.16 3.98
CA PRO A 348 36.48 12.24 3.13
C PRO A 348 36.22 13.07 1.86
N LYS A 349 37.17 13.93 1.49
CA LYS A 349 37.11 14.69 0.23
C LYS A 349 37.23 13.78 -0.99
N ALA A 350 38.14 12.82 -0.93
CA ALA A 350 38.25 11.77 -1.94
C ALA A 350 37.29 10.63 -1.58
N PRO A 351 36.40 10.21 -2.49
CA PRO A 351 35.48 9.12 -2.23
C PRO A 351 36.21 7.76 -2.19
N TYR A 352 35.56 6.76 -1.62
CA TYR A 352 36.10 5.39 -1.61
C TYR A 352 36.16 4.82 -3.02
N SER A 353 37.36 4.41 -3.45
CA SER A 353 37.51 3.86 -4.78
C SER A 353 37.00 2.42 -4.88
N LEU A 354 36.26 2.15 -5.96
CA LEU A 354 35.81 0.82 -6.37
C LEU A 354 36.64 0.24 -7.53
N ARG A 355 37.74 0.89 -7.91
CA ARG A 355 38.70 0.37 -8.90
C ARG A 355 39.31 -0.96 -8.47
N GLY A 356 39.59 -1.83 -9.44
CA GLY A 356 40.13 -3.17 -9.22
C GLY A 356 39.13 -4.17 -8.61
N ARG A 357 37.85 -3.80 -8.43
CA ARG A 357 36.84 -4.65 -7.77
C ARG A 357 35.89 -5.33 -8.74
N ARG A 358 35.23 -6.37 -8.24
CA ARG A 358 34.02 -6.97 -8.84
C ARG A 358 32.78 -6.36 -8.21
N LEU A 359 31.89 -5.86 -9.03
CA LEU A 359 30.61 -5.27 -8.62
C LEU A 359 29.46 -6.10 -9.21
N GLN A 360 28.34 -6.10 -8.50
CA GLN A 360 27.10 -6.73 -8.94
C GLN A 360 26.04 -5.65 -9.14
N ALA A 361 25.32 -5.72 -10.26
CA ALA A 361 24.19 -4.83 -10.49
C ALA A 361 23.09 -5.48 -11.34
N MET A 362 21.83 -5.18 -11.02
CA MET A 362 20.71 -5.49 -11.89
C MET A 362 20.57 -4.38 -12.93
N VAL A 363 20.36 -4.75 -14.19
CA VAL A 363 20.20 -3.80 -15.30
C VAL A 363 18.74 -3.75 -15.71
N LYS A 364 18.17 -2.55 -15.80
CA LYS A 364 16.83 -2.31 -16.33
C LYS A 364 16.88 -1.26 -17.42
N MET A 365 16.10 -1.46 -18.49
CA MET A 365 15.88 -0.46 -19.53
C MET A 365 14.39 -0.35 -19.79
N SER A 366 13.85 0.86 -19.70
CA SER A 366 12.42 1.12 -19.87
C SER A 366 12.16 2.46 -20.56
N ASN A 367 11.13 2.46 -21.41
CA ASN A 367 10.66 3.64 -22.13
C ASN A 367 9.24 3.99 -21.68
N ILE A 368 9.02 5.25 -21.35
CA ILE A 368 7.68 5.83 -21.24
C ILE A 368 7.38 6.49 -22.58
N GLU A 369 6.29 6.07 -23.23
CA GLU A 369 5.85 6.58 -24.52
C GLU A 369 4.51 7.30 -24.37
N LEU A 370 4.46 8.58 -24.71
CA LEU A 370 3.24 9.40 -24.72
C LEU A 370 2.89 9.80 -26.14
N THR A 371 1.60 9.77 -26.48
CA THR A 371 1.09 10.19 -27.80
C THR A 371 -0.05 11.19 -27.61
N PRO A 372 -0.44 11.97 -28.63
CA PRO A 372 -1.59 12.87 -28.52
C PRO A 372 -2.88 12.18 -28.04
N GLU A 373 -3.06 10.90 -28.37
CA GLU A 373 -4.20 10.08 -27.93
C GLU A 373 -4.06 9.55 -26.50
N ASN A 374 -2.83 9.49 -25.98
CA ASN A 374 -2.49 9.10 -24.61
C ASN A 374 -1.45 10.07 -24.02
N PRO A 375 -1.85 11.33 -23.76
CA PRO A 375 -0.91 12.44 -23.55
C PRO A 375 -0.28 12.47 -22.15
N GLU A 376 -0.74 11.63 -21.23
CA GLU A 376 -0.33 11.65 -19.82
C GLU A 376 -0.11 10.24 -19.27
N ARG A 377 0.90 10.09 -18.41
CA ARG A 377 1.10 8.94 -17.53
C ARG A 377 0.91 9.40 -16.09
N GLY A 378 0.02 8.71 -15.35
CA GLY A 378 -0.23 8.99 -13.94
C GLY A 378 0.99 8.81 -13.04
N ILE A 379 0.83 9.22 -11.77
CA ILE A 379 1.88 9.19 -10.77
C ILE A 379 2.12 7.77 -10.25
N ASP A 380 3.36 7.41 -9.97
CA ASP A 380 3.65 6.16 -9.27
C ASP A 380 3.43 6.32 -7.76
N ASP A 381 3.34 5.19 -7.07
CA ASP A 381 3.37 5.15 -5.61
C ASP A 381 4.79 5.33 -5.08
N TRP A 382 4.89 5.78 -3.82
CA TRP A 382 6.14 5.78 -3.08
C TRP A 382 6.69 4.35 -3.02
N HIS A 383 7.95 4.17 -3.43
CA HIS A 383 8.60 2.87 -3.44
C HIS A 383 10.09 2.96 -3.12
N VAL A 384 10.64 1.84 -2.65
CA VAL A 384 12.06 1.60 -2.39
C VAL A 384 12.37 0.11 -2.66
N GLU A 385 13.61 -0.23 -3.02
CA GLU A 385 13.99 -1.62 -3.33
C GLU A 385 14.31 -2.39 -2.03
N ILE A 386 13.26 -2.86 -1.33
CA ILE A 386 13.37 -3.33 0.06
C ILE A 386 13.79 -4.79 0.30
N MET A 387 14.03 -5.58 -0.75
CA MET A 387 14.29 -7.02 -0.58
C MET A 387 15.71 -7.27 -0.08
N ALA A 388 15.84 -7.72 1.17
CA ALA A 388 17.13 -7.94 1.83
C ALA A 388 18.02 -9.01 1.15
N ASN A 389 17.39 -9.98 0.46
CA ASN A 389 18.12 -10.98 -0.32
C ASN A 389 18.70 -10.43 -1.64
N GLU A 390 18.30 -9.22 -2.06
CA GLU A 390 18.82 -8.53 -3.26
C GLU A 390 19.97 -7.56 -2.93
N ARG A 391 20.13 -7.18 -1.65
CA ARG A 391 21.26 -6.35 -1.13
C ARG A 391 21.51 -5.08 -1.95
N ILE A 392 20.46 -4.46 -2.48
CA ILE A 392 20.55 -3.21 -3.25
C ILE A 392 20.89 -2.07 -2.27
N ILE A 393 21.89 -1.27 -2.62
CA ILE A 393 22.38 -0.17 -1.78
C ILE A 393 22.21 1.20 -2.42
N ALA A 394 22.13 1.24 -3.74
CA ALA A 394 21.98 2.46 -4.51
C ALA A 394 21.30 2.16 -5.83
N THR A 395 20.58 3.14 -6.35
CA THR A 395 19.98 3.09 -7.69
C THR A 395 20.58 4.20 -8.54
N GLY A 396 21.15 3.82 -9.69
CA GLY A 396 21.65 4.74 -10.71
C GLY A 396 20.72 4.78 -11.90
N VAL A 397 20.31 5.97 -12.33
CA VAL A 397 19.39 6.21 -13.45
C VAL A 397 20.05 7.11 -14.48
N TYR A 398 20.07 6.69 -15.74
CA TYR A 398 20.48 7.50 -16.88
C TYR A 398 19.26 7.76 -17.78
N TYR A 399 18.84 9.02 -17.84
CA TYR A 399 17.80 9.50 -18.73
C TYR A 399 18.41 9.74 -20.11
N TYR A 400 18.59 8.67 -20.87
CA TYR A 400 19.40 8.71 -22.09
C TYR A 400 18.70 9.36 -23.28
N ASP A 401 17.37 9.47 -23.25
CA ASP A 401 16.59 10.11 -24.31
C ASP A 401 15.26 10.62 -23.74
N VAL A 402 15.14 11.94 -23.56
CA VAL A 402 13.92 12.61 -23.10
C VAL A 402 13.50 13.66 -24.12
N GLU A 403 12.33 13.49 -24.74
CA GLU A 403 11.82 14.38 -25.77
C GLU A 403 10.34 14.70 -25.55
N ASN A 404 9.98 15.98 -25.68
CA ASN A 404 8.60 16.47 -25.61
C ASN A 404 7.82 16.04 -24.34
N ILE A 405 8.52 15.93 -23.21
CA ILE A 405 7.92 15.66 -21.89
C ILE A 405 7.92 16.93 -21.04
N ALA A 406 6.78 17.24 -20.43
CA ALA A 406 6.61 18.28 -19.43
C ALA A 406 6.20 17.67 -18.09
N GLY A 407 6.72 18.28 -17.02
CA GLY A 407 6.41 17.91 -15.65
C GLY A 407 7.09 16.62 -15.24
N GLY A 408 8.03 16.69 -14.30
CA GLY A 408 8.45 15.52 -13.57
C GLY A 408 9.71 15.71 -12.76
N ASN A 409 9.55 16.01 -11.47
CA ASN A 409 10.63 15.81 -10.51
C ASN A 409 10.43 14.44 -9.85
N VAL A 410 11.46 13.61 -9.82
CA VAL A 410 11.45 12.42 -8.96
C VAL A 410 11.49 12.93 -7.52
N GLU A 411 10.41 12.69 -6.79
CA GLU A 411 10.28 13.10 -5.39
C GLU A 411 10.95 12.07 -4.48
N PHE A 412 11.60 12.53 -3.41
CA PHE A 412 12.26 11.70 -2.41
C PHE A 412 11.70 12.00 -1.01
N ARG A 413 11.55 10.96 -0.20
CA ARG A 413 11.24 11.04 1.23
C ARG A 413 12.07 10.03 2.01
N GLU A 414 12.25 10.32 3.29
CA GLU A 414 13.07 9.52 4.22
C GLU A 414 12.18 8.99 5.35
N LYS A 415 12.49 7.78 5.85
CA LYS A 415 11.85 7.19 7.03
C LYS A 415 12.53 7.72 8.30
N MET A 416 11.75 7.99 9.35
CA MET A 416 12.25 8.47 10.65
C MET A 416 12.22 7.35 11.69
N ASP A 417 13.15 7.39 12.66
CA ASP A 417 13.17 6.58 13.89
C ASP A 417 12.41 7.33 14.99
N GLU A 418 11.90 6.56 15.96
CA GLU A 418 11.09 7.06 17.08
C GLU A 418 11.91 7.64 18.24
N ASP A 419 13.24 7.60 18.16
CA ASP A 419 14.14 8.04 19.24
C ASP A 419 14.41 9.56 19.18
N VAL A 420 13.41 10.34 19.62
CA VAL A 420 13.54 11.79 19.82
C VAL A 420 13.80 12.09 21.29
N ASP A 421 14.71 13.04 21.58
CA ASP A 421 14.83 13.64 22.92
C ASP A 421 13.55 14.40 23.24
N ARG A 422 12.66 13.76 24.01
CA ARG A 422 11.34 14.25 24.39
C ARG A 422 11.09 13.98 25.88
N ASP A 423 10.41 14.91 26.53
CA ASP A 423 9.76 14.63 27.80
C ASP A 423 8.45 13.88 27.47
N GLU A 424 8.15 12.79 28.18
CA GLU A 424 7.09 11.82 27.82
C GLU A 424 5.69 12.46 27.65
N ASP A 425 5.44 13.62 28.26
CA ASP A 425 4.14 14.31 28.28
C ASP A 425 4.12 15.68 27.54
N ASP A 426 5.14 16.00 26.72
CA ASP A 426 5.24 17.31 26.04
C ASP A 426 4.95 17.29 24.52
N TRP A 427 3.72 16.93 24.16
CA TRP A 427 3.26 16.95 22.78
C TRP A 427 3.26 18.33 22.14
N ARG A 428 3.08 19.40 22.94
CA ARG A 428 3.18 20.79 22.47
C ARG A 428 4.59 21.08 21.95
N GLY A 429 5.63 20.70 22.70
CA GLY A 429 7.02 20.85 22.28
C GLY A 429 7.33 20.07 21.00
N ILE A 430 6.87 18.82 20.92
CA ILE A 430 7.04 17.96 19.73
C ILE A 430 6.36 18.58 18.50
N GLY A 431 5.13 19.07 18.64
CA GLY A 431 4.40 19.76 17.58
C GLY A 431 5.12 21.02 17.09
N LEU A 432 5.64 21.83 18.01
CA LEU A 432 6.33 23.07 17.67
C LEU A 432 7.73 22.85 17.08
N VAL A 433 8.45 21.78 17.48
CA VAL A 433 9.81 21.50 17.01
C VAL A 433 9.81 20.70 15.71
N TYR A 434 8.97 19.66 15.60
CA TYR A 434 9.01 18.70 14.50
C TYR A 434 7.80 18.80 13.56
N GLY A 435 6.72 19.46 13.99
CA GLY A 435 5.46 19.53 13.26
C GLY A 435 4.63 18.26 13.38
N ILE A 436 4.68 17.59 14.53
CA ILE A 436 3.96 16.34 14.83
C ILE A 436 3.03 16.62 16.01
N ASN A 437 1.72 16.55 15.82
CA ASN A 437 0.76 16.77 16.89
C ASN A 437 0.35 15.44 17.55
N GLU A 438 -0.21 15.52 18.76
CA GLU A 438 -0.75 14.36 19.50
C GLU A 438 -1.80 13.58 18.69
N GLU A 439 -2.59 14.29 17.87
CA GLU A 439 -3.58 13.73 16.94
C GLU A 439 -2.97 12.98 15.74
N ASP A 440 -1.68 13.14 15.48
CA ASP A 440 -0.96 12.46 14.39
C ASP A 440 -0.38 11.09 14.81
N GLY A 441 -0.48 10.71 16.09
CA GLY A 441 0.00 9.44 16.63
C GLY A 441 -1.10 8.68 17.36
N ASP A 442 -1.57 7.57 16.80
CA ASP A 442 -2.41 6.63 17.53
C ASP A 442 -1.59 6.02 18.68
N GLU A 443 -2.19 5.94 19.87
CA GLU A 443 -1.57 5.54 21.15
C GLU A 443 -0.91 4.15 21.14
N TYR A 444 -1.01 3.37 20.06
CA TYR A 444 -0.34 2.07 19.90
C TYR A 444 0.12 1.72 18.46
N ASP A 445 -0.05 2.60 17.45
CA ASP A 445 0.39 2.32 16.06
C ASP A 445 0.75 3.61 15.30
N GLY A 446 1.97 4.11 15.52
CA GLY A 446 2.81 4.81 14.53
C GLY A 446 2.31 6.15 13.94
N VAL A 447 2.93 7.25 14.39
CA VAL A 447 2.95 8.53 13.65
C VAL A 447 3.50 8.32 12.22
N PRO A 448 3.08 9.08 11.19
CA PRO A 448 3.73 9.12 9.89
C PRO A 448 5.22 9.53 9.99
N LEU A 449 6.08 8.54 10.27
CA LEU A 449 7.53 8.68 10.35
C LEU A 449 8.15 8.76 8.94
N SER A 450 7.59 9.61 8.06
CA SER A 450 8.17 9.88 6.76
C SER A 450 8.11 11.35 6.44
N GLN A 451 9.23 11.96 6.04
CA GLN A 451 9.29 13.37 5.67
C GLN A 451 9.79 13.51 4.23
N ALA A 452 9.13 14.37 3.44
CA ALA A 452 9.61 14.74 2.12
C ALA A 452 10.93 15.50 2.25
N ILE A 453 11.96 15.07 1.52
CA ILE A 453 13.32 15.65 1.61
C ILE A 453 13.73 16.44 0.37
N GLY A 454 12.95 16.34 -0.72
CA GLY A 454 13.15 17.14 -1.92
C GLY A 454 12.86 16.34 -3.19
N SER A 455 13.32 16.86 -4.32
CA SER A 455 13.09 16.23 -5.61
C SER A 455 14.21 16.55 -6.62
N ILE A 456 14.34 15.71 -7.65
CA ILE A 456 15.32 15.87 -8.74
C ILE A 456 14.58 15.91 -10.07
N GLU A 457 14.84 16.96 -10.85
CA GLU A 457 14.22 17.13 -12.17
C GLU A 457 14.71 16.08 -13.17
N ILE A 458 13.78 15.54 -13.96
CA ILE A 458 14.05 14.65 -15.08
C ILE A 458 14.50 15.50 -16.28
N MET A 459 15.70 15.23 -16.81
CA MET A 459 16.26 15.94 -17.95
C MET A 459 16.95 14.96 -18.91
N ASP A 460 17.01 15.31 -20.20
CA ASP A 460 17.80 14.56 -21.18
C ASP A 460 19.28 14.56 -20.79
N GLN A 461 19.95 13.42 -21.01
CA GLN A 461 21.35 13.14 -20.64
C GLN A 461 21.68 13.12 -19.15
N ARG A 462 20.73 13.40 -18.26
CA ARG A 462 21.00 13.41 -16.82
C ARG A 462 21.23 12.00 -16.27
N CYS A 463 22.32 11.86 -15.53
CA CYS A 463 22.62 10.74 -14.66
C CYS A 463 22.28 11.12 -13.21
N VAL A 464 21.61 10.24 -12.48
CA VAL A 464 21.29 10.40 -11.06
C VAL A 464 21.65 9.10 -10.34
N VAL A 465 22.45 9.17 -9.27
CA VAL A 465 22.72 8.03 -8.39
C VAL A 465 22.34 8.41 -6.97
N PHE A 466 21.47 7.62 -6.35
CA PHE A 466 20.97 7.87 -5.01
C PHE A 466 21.02 6.60 -4.15
N PRO A 467 21.23 6.74 -2.84
CA PRO A 467 21.19 5.61 -1.92
C PRO A 467 19.77 5.03 -1.85
N ASP A 468 19.67 3.72 -1.80
CA ASP A 468 18.38 3.03 -1.65
C ASP A 468 17.94 3.02 -0.18
N ILE A 469 18.00 4.19 0.46
CA ILE A 469 17.45 4.51 1.80
C ILE A 469 16.24 5.45 1.68
N TYR A 470 16.14 6.16 0.55
CA TYR A 470 15.05 7.07 0.26
C TYR A 470 13.93 6.33 -0.47
N GLN A 471 12.71 6.52 0.01
CA GLN A 471 11.55 6.24 -0.82
C GLN A 471 11.47 7.28 -1.91
N ARG A 472 11.26 6.81 -3.13
CA ARG A 472 11.10 7.67 -4.29
C ARG A 472 9.72 7.51 -4.90
N LYS A 473 9.27 8.56 -5.55
CA LYS A 473 7.98 8.58 -6.24
C LYS A 473 8.19 9.18 -7.62
N PHE A 474 7.87 8.37 -8.63
CA PHE A 474 8.00 8.82 -10.00
C PHE A 474 6.80 9.73 -10.33
N PRO A 475 7.03 10.91 -10.90
CA PRO A 475 5.99 11.91 -11.10
C PRO A 475 5.02 11.52 -12.22
N SER A 476 3.87 12.20 -12.25
CA SER A 476 3.04 12.23 -13.45
C SER A 476 3.80 12.95 -14.57
N LEU A 477 3.83 12.34 -15.76
CA LEU A 477 4.44 12.92 -16.96
C LEU A 477 3.36 13.26 -17.98
N ARG A 478 3.49 14.39 -18.67
CA ARG A 478 2.61 14.78 -19.79
C ARG A 478 3.40 15.27 -20.99
N LEU A 479 2.76 15.35 -22.15
CA LEU A 479 3.35 15.98 -23.34
C LEU A 479 3.57 17.48 -23.10
N ALA A 480 4.76 17.99 -23.47
CA ALA A 480 5.03 19.43 -23.45
C ALA A 480 4.28 20.16 -24.57
N ASP A 481 4.31 19.58 -25.78
CA ASP A 481 3.50 19.93 -26.94
C ASP A 481 2.51 18.77 -27.19
N SER A 482 1.24 18.98 -26.84
CA SER A 482 0.19 17.97 -26.92
C SER A 482 -0.12 17.49 -28.34
N THR A 483 0.41 18.17 -29.37
CA THR A 483 0.21 17.80 -30.78
C THR A 483 1.23 16.80 -31.31
N LYS A 484 2.29 16.53 -30.54
CA LYS A 484 3.39 15.64 -30.93
C LYS A 484 3.55 14.54 -29.90
N SER A 485 4.02 13.37 -30.33
CA SER A 485 4.43 12.33 -29.39
C SER A 485 5.66 12.77 -28.59
N GLY A 486 5.89 12.12 -27.46
CA GLY A 486 7.03 12.36 -26.58
C GLY A 486 7.41 11.11 -25.81
N HIS A 487 8.62 11.07 -25.27
CA HIS A 487 9.13 9.91 -24.55
C HIS A 487 10.12 10.27 -23.45
N CYS A 488 10.22 9.37 -22.47
CA CYS A 488 11.25 9.37 -21.45
C CYS A 488 11.87 7.97 -21.39
N LYS A 489 13.11 7.82 -21.84
CA LYS A 489 13.82 6.54 -21.90
C LYS A 489 14.92 6.49 -20.85
N THR A 490 15.02 5.35 -20.18
CA THR A 490 15.84 5.18 -18.98
C THR A 490 16.67 3.90 -19.02
N LEU A 491 17.94 4.00 -18.62
CA LEU A 491 18.80 2.88 -18.27
C LEU A 491 19.08 2.97 -16.77
N VAL A 492 18.76 1.91 -16.04
CA VAL A 492 18.85 1.86 -14.57
C VAL A 492 19.77 0.73 -14.13
N PHE A 493 20.65 1.05 -13.18
CA PHE A 493 21.48 0.09 -12.46
C PHE A 493 21.05 0.07 -11.00
N TYR A 494 20.65 -1.10 -10.51
CA TYR A 494 20.46 -1.34 -9.08
C TYR A 494 21.76 -1.94 -8.55
N PHE A 495 22.54 -1.14 -7.83
CA PHE A 495 23.86 -1.52 -7.35
C PHE A 495 23.73 -2.36 -6.08
N VAL A 496 24.34 -3.54 -6.11
CA VAL A 496 24.41 -4.44 -4.95
C VAL A 496 25.59 -4.04 -4.06
N ASP A 497 25.46 -4.28 -2.76
CA ASP A 497 26.51 -4.10 -1.76
C ASP A 497 27.89 -4.65 -2.23
N PRO A 498 28.92 -3.81 -2.39
CA PRO A 498 30.23 -4.25 -2.86
C PRO A 498 31.02 -5.05 -1.82
N SER A 499 30.57 -5.10 -0.55
CA SER A 499 31.21 -5.85 0.53
C SER A 499 30.69 -7.30 0.67
N THR A 500 29.59 -7.62 -0.02
CA THR A 500 28.89 -8.91 0.08
C THR A 500 28.40 -9.37 -1.30
N ARG A 501 28.75 -10.59 -1.70
CA ARG A 501 28.30 -11.17 -2.98
C ARG A 501 26.98 -11.93 -2.79
N ILE A 502 26.04 -11.74 -3.71
CA ILE A 502 24.84 -12.60 -3.85
C ILE A 502 24.95 -13.43 -5.13
N PRO A 503 24.19 -14.53 -5.28
CA PRO A 503 24.24 -15.28 -6.53
C PRO A 503 23.75 -14.48 -7.73
N SER A 504 24.49 -14.62 -8.82
CA SER A 504 24.37 -13.78 -10.02
C SER A 504 24.28 -14.65 -11.27
N THR A 505 24.19 -13.99 -12.42
CA THR A 505 24.30 -14.62 -13.73
C THR A 505 25.66 -15.28 -13.98
N GLU A 506 26.63 -15.20 -13.05
CA GLU A 506 27.87 -15.99 -13.09
C GLU A 506 27.62 -17.48 -12.84
N ILE A 507 26.69 -17.82 -11.94
CA ILE A 507 26.45 -19.22 -11.52
C ILE A 507 25.03 -19.69 -11.79
N VAL A 508 24.12 -18.79 -12.11
CA VAL A 508 22.77 -19.12 -12.59
C VAL A 508 22.81 -19.10 -14.11
N PRO A 509 22.55 -20.23 -14.80
CA PRO A 509 22.51 -20.24 -16.24
C PRO A 509 21.28 -19.48 -16.75
N PRO A 510 21.27 -19.03 -18.02
CA PRO A 510 20.08 -18.43 -18.61
C PRO A 510 18.86 -19.31 -18.39
N GLN A 511 17.73 -18.72 -18.02
CA GLN A 511 16.54 -19.49 -17.68
C GLN A 511 15.53 -19.54 -18.83
N GLN A 512 15.75 -18.75 -19.88
CA GLN A 512 14.84 -18.56 -20.99
C GLN A 512 14.80 -19.81 -21.88
N GLN A 513 13.65 -20.48 -21.95
CA GLN A 513 13.44 -21.66 -22.79
C GLN A 513 13.80 -21.44 -24.26
N SER A 514 13.58 -20.23 -24.79
CA SER A 514 13.96 -19.89 -26.16
C SER A 514 15.48 -19.91 -26.40
N TRP A 515 16.29 -19.51 -25.41
CA TRP A 515 17.75 -19.53 -25.53
C TRP A 515 18.26 -20.97 -25.48
N TRP A 516 17.61 -21.82 -24.67
CA TRP A 516 17.88 -23.25 -24.61
C TRP A 516 17.46 -23.98 -25.87
N ALA A 517 16.30 -23.65 -26.45
CA ALA A 517 15.85 -24.24 -27.70
C ALA A 517 16.87 -23.98 -28.83
N GLU A 518 17.46 -22.79 -28.89
CA GLU A 518 18.49 -22.48 -29.91
C GLU A 518 19.77 -23.32 -29.77
N SER A 519 20.18 -23.66 -28.55
CA SER A 519 21.44 -24.36 -28.27
C SER A 519 21.27 -25.88 -28.08
N ALA A 520 20.23 -26.33 -27.38
CA ALA A 520 19.90 -27.75 -27.19
C ALA A 520 19.42 -28.42 -28.49
N LEU A 521 18.64 -27.73 -29.33
CA LEU A 521 18.20 -28.27 -30.62
C LEU A 521 19.31 -28.33 -31.67
N ALA A 522 20.47 -27.73 -31.39
CA ALA A 522 21.68 -27.86 -32.20
C ALA A 522 22.53 -29.10 -31.81
N THR A 523 22.15 -29.86 -30.76
CA THR A 523 22.87 -31.08 -30.33
C THR A 523 22.27 -32.35 -30.95
N ASN A 524 23.12 -33.26 -31.43
CA ASN A 524 22.74 -34.56 -31.98
C ASN A 524 22.61 -35.56 -30.80
N PRO A 525 21.49 -36.29 -30.59
CA PRO A 525 20.42 -36.64 -31.53
C PRO A 525 19.13 -35.79 -31.48
N LEU A 526 18.97 -34.88 -30.53
CA LEU A 526 17.75 -34.05 -30.40
C LEU A 526 17.50 -33.14 -31.60
N SER A 527 18.56 -32.73 -32.30
CA SER A 527 18.48 -31.95 -33.54
C SER A 527 17.69 -32.65 -34.65
N LYS A 528 17.60 -33.99 -34.64
CA LYS A 528 16.88 -34.80 -35.63
C LYS A 528 15.38 -34.95 -35.36
N LEU A 529 14.88 -34.51 -34.20
CA LEU A 529 13.44 -34.62 -33.88
C LEU A 529 12.59 -33.59 -34.66
N PRO A 530 11.35 -33.93 -35.05
CA PRO A 530 10.41 -32.96 -35.62
C PRO A 530 10.13 -31.79 -34.67
N CYS A 531 9.89 -30.59 -35.20
CA CYS A 531 9.66 -29.37 -34.41
C CYS A 531 8.53 -29.50 -33.38
N LEU A 532 7.45 -30.23 -33.72
CA LEU A 532 6.33 -30.49 -32.81
C LEU A 532 6.73 -31.33 -31.60
N VAL A 533 7.59 -32.33 -31.77
CA VAL A 533 8.07 -33.19 -30.67
C VAL A 533 9.01 -32.41 -29.76
N LYS A 534 9.90 -31.60 -30.35
CA LYS A 534 10.80 -30.69 -29.62
C LYS A 534 10.01 -29.71 -28.74
N LYS A 535 8.96 -29.11 -29.30
CA LYS A 535 8.05 -28.22 -28.57
C LYS A 535 7.31 -28.95 -27.46
N GLY A 536 6.76 -30.14 -27.75
CA GLY A 536 6.05 -30.96 -26.76
C GLY A 536 6.91 -31.41 -25.58
N ILE A 537 8.21 -31.63 -25.77
CA ILE A 537 9.16 -31.94 -24.68
C ILE A 537 9.41 -30.69 -23.83
N LEU A 538 9.69 -29.55 -24.47
CA LEU A 538 9.95 -28.29 -23.78
C LEU A 538 8.72 -27.79 -22.99
N ASP A 539 7.51 -28.02 -23.50
CA ASP A 539 6.25 -27.69 -22.81
C ASP A 539 5.97 -28.57 -21.57
N LYS A 540 6.78 -29.61 -21.31
CA LYS A 540 6.59 -30.59 -20.22
C LYS A 540 7.65 -30.53 -19.12
N VAL A 541 8.65 -29.64 -19.23
CA VAL A 541 9.72 -29.47 -18.24
C VAL A 541 9.57 -28.14 -17.49
N ASP A 542 9.87 -28.14 -16.19
CA ASP A 542 9.78 -26.94 -15.34
C ASP A 542 10.95 -25.95 -15.55
N PHE A 543 12.06 -26.46 -16.08
CA PHE A 543 13.22 -25.69 -16.52
C PHE A 543 13.73 -26.28 -17.84
N PRO A 544 14.10 -25.46 -18.84
CA PRO A 544 14.10 -23.99 -18.85
C PRO A 544 12.69 -23.38 -18.94
N ILE A 545 12.55 -22.13 -18.50
CA ILE A 545 11.27 -21.46 -18.23
C ILE A 545 10.71 -20.83 -19.51
N SER A 546 9.44 -21.10 -19.81
CA SER A 546 8.73 -20.47 -20.93
C SER A 546 8.38 -19.01 -20.63
N LEU A 547 8.17 -18.21 -21.67
CA LEU A 547 7.85 -16.80 -21.50
C LEU A 547 6.55 -16.56 -20.73
N ASP A 548 5.51 -17.33 -21.03
CA ASP A 548 4.21 -17.17 -20.38
C ASP A 548 4.30 -17.53 -18.89
N LYS A 549 5.12 -18.52 -18.54
CA LYS A 549 5.41 -18.87 -17.16
C LYS A 549 6.20 -17.77 -16.46
N ALA A 550 7.22 -17.21 -17.11
CA ALA A 550 7.99 -16.09 -16.57
C ALA A 550 7.12 -14.83 -16.35
N LYS A 551 6.16 -14.55 -17.24
CA LYS A 551 5.17 -13.46 -17.04
C LYS A 551 4.29 -13.71 -15.82
N LYS A 552 3.85 -14.96 -15.60
CA LYS A 552 3.06 -15.33 -14.42
C LYS A 552 3.89 -15.19 -13.13
N ASP A 553 5.10 -15.74 -13.11
CA ASP A 553 6.00 -15.67 -11.95
C ASP A 553 6.37 -14.20 -11.63
N ARG A 554 6.53 -13.34 -12.64
CA ARG A 554 6.70 -11.89 -12.45
C ARG A 554 5.53 -11.23 -11.72
N MET A 555 4.28 -11.60 -12.02
CA MET A 555 3.13 -11.00 -11.32
C MET A 555 3.13 -11.35 -9.83
N GLU A 556 3.55 -12.57 -9.48
CA GLU A 556 3.69 -13.01 -8.08
C GLU A 556 4.82 -12.23 -7.38
N LEU A 557 5.98 -12.10 -8.03
CA LEU A 557 7.10 -11.27 -7.55
C LEU A 557 6.69 -9.81 -7.33
N LEU A 558 5.96 -9.20 -8.28
CA LEU A 558 5.51 -7.81 -8.17
C LEU A 558 4.50 -7.64 -7.03
N SER A 559 3.62 -8.62 -6.82
CA SER A 559 2.71 -8.63 -5.67
C SER A 559 3.46 -8.69 -4.35
N GLU A 560 4.48 -9.54 -4.23
CA GLU A 560 5.31 -9.65 -3.03
C GLU A 560 6.05 -8.34 -2.74
N ARG A 561 6.62 -7.72 -3.77
CA ARG A 561 7.29 -6.41 -3.66
C ARG A 561 6.32 -5.28 -3.33
N HIS A 562 5.09 -5.33 -3.84
CA HIS A 562 4.05 -4.35 -3.50
C HIS A 562 3.67 -4.43 -2.02
N GLU A 563 3.47 -5.63 -1.48
CA GLU A 563 3.20 -5.82 -0.04
C GLU A 563 4.36 -5.34 0.83
N ALA A 564 5.61 -5.65 0.46
CA ALA A 564 6.77 -5.15 1.19
C ALA A 564 6.86 -3.61 1.17
N ASN A 565 6.51 -2.98 0.03
CA ASN A 565 6.46 -1.52 -0.09
C ASN A 565 5.30 -0.88 0.68
N LYS A 566 4.16 -1.58 0.82
CA LYS A 566 3.10 -1.14 1.74
C LYS A 566 3.66 -1.05 3.14
N TYR A 567 4.36 -2.08 3.64
CA TYR A 567 4.96 -2.03 4.99
C TYR A 567 6.03 -0.96 5.16
N ALA A 568 6.89 -0.76 4.15
CA ALA A 568 7.79 0.38 4.12
C ALA A 568 7.04 1.71 4.18
N SER A 569 5.79 1.72 3.71
CA SER A 569 4.88 2.87 3.71
C SER A 569 3.87 2.85 4.86
N ILE A 570 3.80 1.84 5.74
CA ILE A 570 2.65 1.58 6.64
C ILE A 570 2.55 2.52 7.84
N ASN A 571 3.49 3.47 8.02
CA ASN A 571 3.17 4.70 8.78
C ASN A 571 2.35 5.69 7.93
N ASN A 572 1.86 5.28 6.77
CA ASN A 572 0.83 5.92 5.96
C ASN A 572 -0.11 4.82 5.49
N LEU A 573 -1.19 4.57 6.23
CA LEU A 573 -2.45 4.29 5.55
C LEU A 573 -2.60 5.42 4.52
N LYS A 574 -2.44 5.11 3.23
CA LYS A 574 -2.83 6.06 2.20
C LYS A 574 -4.29 6.37 2.50
N PRO A 575 -4.64 7.64 2.70
CA PRO A 575 -6.01 8.11 2.74
C PRO A 575 -7.09 7.48 1.85
N ALA A 576 -6.85 6.69 0.81
CA ALA A 576 -7.79 6.58 -0.32
C ALA A 576 -8.02 7.95 -0.99
N ASP A 577 -8.18 7.94 -2.31
CA ASP A 577 -8.11 9.12 -3.16
C ASP A 577 -9.16 10.22 -2.86
N TRP A 578 -10.10 9.98 -1.94
CA TRP A 578 -11.12 10.94 -1.52
C TRP A 578 -10.69 11.86 -0.37
N GLU A 579 -9.63 11.58 0.40
CA GLU A 579 -9.21 12.54 1.46
C GLU A 579 -8.38 13.70 0.92
N THR A 580 -7.84 13.57 -0.29
CA THR A 580 -7.41 14.72 -1.07
C THR A 580 -8.63 15.32 -1.76
N GLY A 581 -8.99 16.56 -1.42
CA GLY A 581 -10.16 17.24 -1.98
C GLY A 581 -11.14 17.81 -0.96
N PHE A 582 -10.79 17.86 0.33
CA PHE A 582 -11.57 18.55 1.35
C PHE A 582 -11.03 19.97 1.60
N GLU A 583 -11.89 20.98 1.53
CA GLU A 583 -11.59 22.37 1.85
C GLU A 583 -12.22 22.79 3.18
N ALA A 584 -11.47 23.50 4.02
CA ALA A 584 -11.98 23.98 5.30
C ALA A 584 -13.06 25.07 5.10
N LYS A 585 -14.18 24.93 5.81
CA LYS A 585 -15.31 25.86 5.82
C LYS A 585 -15.84 26.03 7.24
N LEU A 586 -16.67 27.05 7.43
CA LEU A 586 -17.42 27.29 8.66
C LEU A 586 -18.91 27.17 8.36
N THR A 587 -19.68 26.64 9.31
CA THR A 587 -21.14 26.65 9.21
C THR A 587 -21.66 28.09 9.28
N ALA A 588 -22.83 28.34 8.68
CA ALA A 588 -23.34 29.69 8.51
C ALA A 588 -23.87 30.32 9.82
N GLU A 589 -24.40 29.52 10.74
CA GLU A 589 -25.04 30.02 11.96
C GLU A 589 -24.11 29.91 13.18
N SER A 590 -23.57 28.73 13.45
CA SER A 590 -22.70 28.51 14.63
C SER A 590 -21.22 28.78 14.40
N LEU A 591 -20.81 29.07 13.16
CA LEU A 591 -19.40 29.25 12.77
C LEU A 591 -18.53 28.04 13.15
N MET A 592 -19.11 26.84 13.20
CA MET A 592 -18.37 25.62 13.51
C MET A 592 -17.52 25.16 12.33
N PRO A 593 -16.27 24.73 12.56
CA PRO A 593 -15.41 24.25 11.50
C PRO A 593 -15.86 22.90 10.98
N TYR A 594 -15.82 22.74 9.66
CA TYR A 594 -15.91 21.46 8.97
C TYR A 594 -15.05 21.51 7.72
N LYS A 595 -14.83 20.38 7.07
CA LYS A 595 -14.21 20.35 5.74
C LYS A 595 -15.25 19.86 4.73
N GLU A 596 -15.37 20.52 3.58
CA GLU A 596 -16.27 20.14 2.49
C GLU A 596 -15.48 19.51 1.36
N TYR A 597 -15.94 18.37 0.86
CA TYR A 597 -15.35 17.75 -0.33
C TYR A 597 -15.69 18.57 -1.59
N THR A 598 -14.68 19.05 -2.30
CA THR A 598 -14.80 19.85 -3.53
C THR A 598 -14.58 19.05 -4.82
N GLY A 599 -14.24 17.77 -4.70
CA GLY A 599 -14.19 16.86 -5.85
C GLY A 599 -15.59 16.52 -6.40
N PRO A 600 -15.65 15.88 -7.58
CA PRO A 600 -16.93 15.47 -8.16
C PRO A 600 -17.61 14.38 -7.32
N ILE A 601 -18.90 14.57 -7.03
CA ILE A 601 -19.79 13.53 -6.50
C ILE A 601 -20.61 13.01 -7.68
N GLU A 602 -20.32 11.77 -8.12
CA GLU A 602 -21.05 11.14 -9.20
C GLU A 602 -22.49 10.83 -8.77
N GLN A 603 -23.46 11.29 -9.57
CA GLN A 603 -24.89 11.05 -9.37
C GLN A 603 -25.56 10.84 -10.73
N SER A 604 -26.79 10.31 -10.73
CA SER A 604 -27.58 10.19 -11.96
C SER A 604 -28.03 11.57 -12.45
N ASP A 605 -28.06 11.80 -13.75
CA ASP A 605 -28.62 13.02 -14.36
C ASP A 605 -30.10 13.28 -13.98
N ASN A 606 -30.83 12.24 -13.60
CA ASN A 606 -32.22 12.34 -13.14
C ASN A 606 -32.35 12.66 -11.65
N ASP A 607 -31.25 12.59 -10.91
CA ASP A 607 -31.24 12.89 -9.48
C ASP A 607 -31.28 14.41 -9.27
N LYS A 608 -32.43 14.90 -8.81
CA LYS A 608 -32.64 16.32 -8.51
C LYS A 608 -32.14 16.71 -7.12
N ARG A 609 -31.72 15.74 -6.31
CA ARG A 609 -31.25 15.98 -4.95
C ARG A 609 -29.89 16.67 -5.00
N GLN A 610 -29.64 17.51 -4.01
CA GLN A 610 -28.34 18.14 -3.85
C GLN A 610 -27.57 17.40 -2.76
N HIS A 611 -26.27 17.25 -2.97
CA HIS A 611 -25.39 16.47 -2.10
C HIS A 611 -24.24 17.34 -1.60
N ARG A 612 -23.90 17.21 -0.32
CA ARG A 612 -22.68 17.79 0.26
C ARG A 612 -22.01 16.75 1.12
N LEU A 613 -20.80 16.34 0.75
CA LEU A 613 -19.96 15.45 1.54
C LEU A 613 -19.06 16.31 2.44
N ILE A 614 -19.15 16.10 3.74
CA ILE A 614 -18.41 16.86 4.75
C ILE A 614 -17.62 15.95 5.67
N ARG A 615 -16.57 16.49 6.26
CA ARG A 615 -15.79 15.90 7.35
C ARG A 615 -15.81 16.84 8.54
N LEU A 616 -16.26 16.33 9.69
CA LEU A 616 -16.30 17.08 10.95
C LEU A 616 -14.89 17.13 11.59
N PRO A 617 -14.66 18.00 12.60
CA PRO A 617 -13.38 18.10 13.29
C PRO A 617 -12.92 16.78 13.92
N ASN A 618 -13.86 15.95 14.39
CA ASN A 618 -13.61 14.63 14.95
C ASN A 618 -13.45 13.51 13.89
N ASN A 619 -13.12 13.87 12.64
CA ASN A 619 -12.97 12.97 11.48
C ASN A 619 -14.22 12.21 11.01
N LEU A 620 -15.38 12.38 11.65
CA LEU A 620 -16.63 11.79 11.16
C LEU A 620 -16.94 12.33 9.76
N VAL A 621 -17.24 11.42 8.83
CA VAL A 621 -17.63 11.79 7.47
C VAL A 621 -19.14 11.68 7.33
N ALA A 622 -19.77 12.75 6.85
CA ALA A 622 -21.20 12.83 6.67
C ALA A 622 -21.58 13.23 5.24
N LEU A 623 -22.63 12.60 4.69
CA LEU A 623 -23.28 13.01 3.46
C LEU A 623 -24.61 13.69 3.78
N CYS A 624 -24.69 15.00 3.55
CA CYS A 624 -25.93 15.78 3.63
C CYS A 624 -26.63 15.75 2.27
N VAL A 625 -27.91 15.36 2.27
CA VAL A 625 -28.73 15.23 1.06
C VAL A 625 -29.98 16.09 1.17
N GLN A 626 -30.06 17.12 0.33
CA GLN A 626 -31.24 17.94 0.20
C GLN A 626 -32.17 17.36 -0.86
N ASP A 627 -33.36 16.95 -0.45
CA ASP A 627 -34.45 16.51 -1.31
C ASP A 627 -35.69 17.37 -1.01
N THR A 628 -35.93 18.40 -1.82
CA THR A 628 -37.04 19.34 -1.62
C THR A 628 -38.43 18.69 -1.71
N ASP A 629 -38.54 17.54 -2.37
CA ASP A 629 -39.80 16.83 -2.56
C ASP A 629 -40.07 15.78 -1.46
N ALA A 630 -39.05 15.47 -0.64
CA ALA A 630 -39.12 14.48 0.43
C ALA A 630 -40.27 14.75 1.40
N LYS A 631 -41.10 13.73 1.63
CA LYS A 631 -42.23 13.79 2.59
C LYS A 631 -41.80 13.43 4.01
N GLU A 632 -40.75 12.63 4.13
CA GLU A 632 -40.08 12.27 5.38
C GLU A 632 -38.59 12.57 5.24
N ALA A 633 -37.95 12.92 6.36
CA ALA A 633 -36.51 12.98 6.50
C ALA A 633 -36.00 11.67 7.10
N ALA A 634 -34.71 11.39 6.93
CA ALA A 634 -34.08 10.21 7.50
C ALA A 634 -32.60 10.45 7.80
N ALA A 635 -32.05 9.65 8.69
CA ALA A 635 -30.62 9.55 8.90
C ALA A 635 -30.18 8.12 9.16
N SER A 636 -28.94 7.81 8.81
CA SER A 636 -28.28 6.53 9.10
C SER A 636 -26.84 6.77 9.49
N LEU A 637 -26.41 6.17 10.60
CA LEU A 637 -25.02 6.16 11.03
C LEU A 637 -24.53 4.71 11.12
N SER A 638 -23.45 4.44 10.40
CA SER A 638 -22.76 3.16 10.36
C SER A 638 -21.46 3.24 11.16
N VAL A 639 -21.22 2.27 12.03
CA VAL A 639 -19.95 2.05 12.73
C VAL A 639 -19.25 0.88 12.06
N ASN A 640 -17.99 1.03 11.63
CA ASN A 640 -17.21 -0.02 10.96
C ASN A 640 -16.67 -1.10 11.93
N VAL A 641 -17.52 -1.53 12.86
CA VAL A 641 -17.31 -2.58 13.85
C VAL A 641 -18.57 -3.42 13.87
N GLY A 642 -18.45 -4.74 13.86
CA GLY A 642 -19.59 -5.65 14.02
C GLY A 642 -19.24 -6.83 14.91
N SER A 643 -19.88 -7.97 14.65
CA SER A 643 -19.63 -9.21 15.39
C SER A 643 -18.20 -9.76 15.25
N ASN A 644 -17.42 -9.31 14.26
CA ASN A 644 -16.00 -9.60 14.13
C ASN A 644 -15.16 -9.10 15.33
N ALA A 645 -15.68 -8.14 16.09
CA ALA A 645 -15.03 -7.57 17.26
C ALA A 645 -15.45 -8.23 18.58
N ASN A 646 -16.42 -9.15 18.55
CA ASN A 646 -16.89 -9.83 19.75
C ASN A 646 -15.71 -10.48 20.47
N PRO A 647 -15.55 -10.28 21.79
CA PRO A 647 -14.64 -11.08 22.58
C PRO A 647 -14.94 -12.57 22.37
N VAL A 648 -13.90 -13.41 22.31
CA VAL A 648 -14.04 -14.85 22.07
C VAL A 648 -14.96 -15.47 23.13
N GLU A 649 -14.87 -14.94 24.34
CA GLU A 649 -15.62 -15.35 25.52
C GLU A 649 -17.07 -14.83 25.54
N LEU A 650 -17.35 -13.68 24.91
CA LEU A 650 -18.63 -12.96 24.97
C LEU A 650 -19.24 -12.81 23.58
N GLN A 651 -19.63 -13.95 23.00
CA GLN A 651 -20.19 -14.00 21.66
C GLN A 651 -21.57 -13.34 21.61
N GLY A 652 -21.72 -12.35 20.72
CA GLY A 652 -22.92 -11.52 20.57
C GLY A 652 -22.85 -10.14 21.23
N LEU A 653 -21.71 -9.75 21.82
CA LEU A 653 -21.59 -8.49 22.56
C LEU A 653 -21.85 -7.24 21.70
N ALA A 654 -21.39 -7.22 20.44
CA ALA A 654 -21.64 -6.13 19.50
C ALA A 654 -23.14 -5.94 19.21
N HIS A 655 -23.84 -7.05 18.97
CA HIS A 655 -25.30 -7.03 18.76
C HIS A 655 -26.03 -6.65 20.05
N PHE A 656 -25.55 -7.07 21.21
CA PHE A 656 -26.17 -6.67 22.46
C PHE A 656 -25.98 -5.18 22.75
N LEU A 657 -24.79 -4.62 22.46
CA LEU A 657 -24.56 -3.18 22.54
C LEU A 657 -25.51 -2.39 21.63
N GLU A 658 -25.82 -2.91 20.43
CA GLU A 658 -26.80 -2.32 19.53
C GLU A 658 -28.15 -2.07 20.21
N HIS A 659 -28.70 -3.09 20.89
CA HIS A 659 -29.97 -2.96 21.61
C HIS A 659 -29.84 -1.94 22.75
N MET A 660 -28.73 -1.97 23.48
CA MET A 660 -28.53 -1.12 24.66
C MET A 660 -28.46 0.38 24.34
N LEU A 661 -28.06 0.79 23.13
CA LEU A 661 -28.01 2.21 22.76
C LEU A 661 -29.39 2.87 22.62
N PHE A 662 -30.46 2.09 22.46
CA PHE A 662 -31.83 2.62 22.37
C PHE A 662 -32.44 3.02 23.71
N LEU A 663 -31.76 2.75 24.83
CA LEU A 663 -32.39 2.65 26.16
C LEU A 663 -32.06 3.80 27.10
N GLY A 664 -31.62 4.91 26.52
CA GLY A 664 -31.38 6.15 27.24
C GLY A 664 -29.93 6.59 27.15
N THR A 665 -29.79 7.91 27.16
CA THR A 665 -28.52 8.64 27.07
C THR A 665 -28.50 9.69 28.17
N GLU A 666 -27.35 10.28 28.47
CA GLU A 666 -27.28 11.31 29.54
C GLU A 666 -28.23 12.48 29.29
N LYS A 667 -28.33 12.96 28.04
CA LYS A 667 -29.23 14.06 27.65
C LYS A 667 -30.71 13.63 27.59
N TYR A 668 -30.98 12.37 27.23
CA TYR A 668 -32.34 11.80 27.16
C TYR A 668 -32.39 10.49 27.96
N PRO A 669 -32.46 10.57 29.31
CA PRO A 669 -32.27 9.40 30.17
C PRO A 669 -33.49 8.47 30.25
N GLN A 670 -34.66 8.95 29.84
CA GLN A 670 -35.89 8.16 29.88
C GLN A 670 -35.86 7.04 28.83
N GLU A 671 -35.96 5.79 29.28
CA GLU A 671 -36.07 4.64 28.38
C GLU A 671 -37.26 4.79 27.43
N GLY A 672 -37.04 4.49 26.15
CA GLY A 672 -38.08 4.56 25.11
C GLY A 672 -38.43 5.98 24.65
N GLU A 673 -37.80 7.03 25.18
CA GLU A 673 -38.03 8.43 24.78
C GLU A 673 -37.78 8.63 23.29
N TYR A 674 -36.68 8.09 22.77
CA TYR A 674 -36.32 8.19 21.35
C TYR A 674 -37.41 7.60 20.44
N ASN A 675 -37.85 6.38 20.75
CA ASN A 675 -38.90 5.69 19.98
C ASN A 675 -40.25 6.40 20.12
N ALA A 676 -40.58 6.93 21.30
CA ALA A 676 -41.80 7.71 21.52
C ALA A 676 -41.78 9.03 20.74
N TYR A 677 -40.63 9.71 20.67
CA TYR A 677 -40.44 10.91 19.88
C TYR A 677 -40.69 10.61 18.39
N LEU A 678 -40.01 9.61 17.84
CA LEU A 678 -40.20 9.21 16.44
C LEU A 678 -41.66 8.86 16.16
N ALA A 679 -42.28 8.00 16.96
CA ALA A 679 -43.68 7.60 16.76
C ALA A 679 -44.66 8.78 16.78
N LYS A 680 -44.44 9.76 17.68
CA LYS A 680 -45.23 11.00 17.76
C LYS A 680 -45.09 11.87 16.51
N HIS A 681 -43.96 11.77 15.82
CA HIS A 681 -43.62 12.54 14.63
C HIS A 681 -43.65 11.67 13.35
N SER A 682 -44.49 10.64 13.32
CA SER A 682 -44.70 9.73 12.17
C SER A 682 -43.42 9.05 11.66
N GLY A 683 -42.46 8.88 12.56
CA GLY A 683 -41.18 8.26 12.31
C GLY A 683 -41.07 6.85 12.87
N ARG A 684 -39.94 6.22 12.57
CA ARG A 684 -39.55 4.88 13.03
C ARG A 684 -38.04 4.75 12.99
N SER A 685 -37.50 3.85 13.79
CA SER A 685 -36.08 3.52 13.86
C SER A 685 -35.87 2.02 13.71
N ASN A 686 -34.65 1.64 13.34
CA ASN A 686 -34.15 0.28 13.50
C ASN A 686 -32.61 0.29 13.51
N ALA A 687 -32.02 -0.86 13.78
CA ALA A 687 -30.59 -1.10 13.62
C ALA A 687 -30.33 -2.54 13.17
N TYR A 688 -29.09 -2.83 12.76
CA TYR A 688 -28.60 -4.19 12.59
C TYR A 688 -27.09 -4.28 12.83
N THR A 689 -26.65 -5.44 13.30
CA THR A 689 -25.25 -5.80 13.47
C THR A 689 -24.88 -6.94 12.52
N SER A 690 -23.94 -6.67 11.62
CA SER A 690 -23.38 -7.61 10.66
C SER A 690 -22.02 -8.14 11.14
N PHE A 691 -21.25 -8.76 10.24
CA PHE A 691 -19.90 -9.20 10.57
C PHE A 691 -18.96 -8.03 10.85
N THR A 692 -18.96 -6.98 10.03
CA THR A 692 -17.98 -5.86 10.13
C THR A 692 -18.60 -4.50 10.41
N GLU A 693 -19.92 -4.43 10.57
CA GLU A 693 -20.65 -3.16 10.69
C GLU A 693 -21.83 -3.30 11.65
N THR A 694 -22.07 -2.26 12.44
CA THR A 694 -23.34 -2.00 13.15
C THR A 694 -23.93 -0.69 12.63
N ASN A 695 -25.15 -0.75 12.09
CA ASN A 695 -25.83 0.37 11.45
C ASN A 695 -27.09 0.75 12.21
N TYR A 696 -27.27 2.04 12.51
CA TYR A 696 -28.46 2.59 13.14
C TYR A 696 -29.11 3.59 12.19
N TYR A 697 -30.44 3.58 12.09
CA TYR A 697 -31.13 4.48 11.19
C TYR A 697 -32.56 4.79 11.63
N PHE A 698 -33.06 5.94 11.20
CA PHE A 698 -34.45 6.35 11.44
C PHE A 698 -35.02 7.15 10.27
N SER A 699 -36.35 7.18 10.19
CA SER A 699 -37.10 8.18 9.42
C SER A 699 -38.04 8.96 10.34
N VAL A 700 -38.36 10.20 9.98
CA VAL A 700 -39.21 11.10 10.74
C VAL A 700 -39.83 12.16 9.84
N PHE A 701 -40.92 12.80 10.28
CA PHE A 701 -41.43 13.99 9.60
C PHE A 701 -40.36 15.10 9.52
N ASN A 702 -40.21 15.76 8.35
CA ASN A 702 -39.15 16.75 8.11
C ASN A 702 -39.02 17.80 9.22
N GLY A 703 -40.13 18.40 9.67
CA GLY A 703 -40.10 19.44 10.71
C GLY A 703 -39.66 18.96 12.11
N ALA A 704 -39.45 17.65 12.29
CA ALA A 704 -38.94 17.04 13.51
C ALA A 704 -37.51 16.49 13.37
N LEU A 705 -36.87 16.67 12.20
CA LEU A 705 -35.55 16.09 11.91
C LEU A 705 -34.47 16.55 12.88
N GLU A 706 -34.35 17.85 13.13
CA GLU A 706 -33.28 18.39 13.99
C GLU A 706 -33.28 17.74 15.39
N ASN A 707 -34.45 17.65 16.00
CA ASN A 707 -34.64 17.08 17.33
C ASN A 707 -34.50 15.55 17.34
N ALA A 708 -34.79 14.88 16.21
CA ALA A 708 -34.50 13.46 16.04
C ALA A 708 -32.99 13.22 15.92
N LEU A 709 -32.26 14.04 15.16
CA LEU A 709 -30.80 14.02 15.09
C LEU A 709 -30.16 14.29 16.45
N ASP A 710 -30.72 15.21 17.23
CA ASP A 710 -30.19 15.56 18.55
C ASP A 710 -30.30 14.39 19.53
N ARG A 711 -31.35 13.57 19.45
CA ARG A 711 -31.47 12.33 20.24
C ARG A 711 -30.57 11.23 19.70
N PHE A 712 -30.53 11.09 18.39
CA PHE A 712 -29.79 10.05 17.70
C PHE A 712 -28.28 10.18 17.91
N SER A 713 -27.73 11.41 17.90
CA SER A 713 -26.29 11.61 18.12
C SER A 713 -25.85 11.18 19.51
N GLN A 714 -26.73 11.25 20.52
CA GLN A 714 -26.40 10.88 21.90
C GLN A 714 -26.11 9.40 22.08
N PHE A 715 -26.55 8.53 21.15
CA PHE A 715 -26.17 7.11 21.14
C PHE A 715 -24.65 6.96 21.01
N PHE A 716 -24.01 7.91 20.33
CA PHE A 716 -22.59 7.91 19.97
C PHE A 716 -21.75 8.89 20.80
N ILE A 717 -22.38 9.66 21.70
CA ILE A 717 -21.72 10.61 22.61
C ILE A 717 -21.68 10.05 24.04
N SER A 718 -22.86 9.76 24.61
CA SER A 718 -22.98 9.46 26.04
C SER A 718 -24.18 8.55 26.34
N PRO A 719 -24.17 7.27 25.90
CA PRO A 719 -25.19 6.30 26.26
C PRO A 719 -25.08 5.88 27.73
N LEU A 720 -26.21 5.69 28.40
CA LEU A 720 -26.20 5.31 29.83
C LEU A 720 -25.82 3.84 30.05
N LEU A 721 -26.13 2.99 29.06
CA LEU A 721 -26.01 1.53 29.16
C LEU A 721 -26.61 1.04 30.49
N ASN A 722 -27.87 1.43 30.77
CA ASN A 722 -28.51 1.30 32.08
C ASN A 722 -28.44 -0.12 32.65
N ALA A 723 -27.88 -0.27 33.86
CA ALA A 723 -27.72 -1.58 34.52
C ALA A 723 -29.06 -2.30 34.70
N ASP A 724 -30.11 -1.56 35.06
CA ASP A 724 -31.46 -2.09 35.28
C ASP A 724 -32.11 -2.63 33.98
N CYS A 725 -31.59 -2.27 32.81
CA CYS A 725 -32.10 -2.71 31.51
C CYS A 725 -31.39 -3.96 30.98
N VAL A 726 -30.15 -4.23 31.42
CA VAL A 726 -29.28 -5.30 30.88
C VAL A 726 -30.00 -6.64 30.85
N ASP A 727 -30.59 -7.06 31.97
CA ASP A 727 -31.27 -8.36 32.05
C ASP A 727 -32.52 -8.43 31.18
N ARG A 728 -33.30 -7.34 31.09
CA ARG A 728 -34.53 -7.29 30.27
C ARG A 728 -34.21 -7.40 28.80
N GLU A 729 -33.18 -6.69 28.33
CA GLU A 729 -32.80 -6.65 26.93
C GLU A 729 -32.04 -7.88 26.49
N LEU A 730 -31.28 -8.48 27.41
CA LEU A 730 -30.69 -9.78 27.14
C LEU A 730 -31.76 -10.85 26.89
N ASN A 731 -32.92 -10.77 27.56
CA ASN A 731 -34.06 -11.64 27.24
C ASN A 731 -34.64 -11.35 25.85
N ALA A 732 -34.58 -10.11 25.37
CA ALA A 732 -35.00 -9.76 24.01
C ALA A 732 -34.05 -10.37 22.97
N VAL A 733 -32.73 -10.22 23.14
CA VAL A 733 -31.71 -10.86 22.30
C VAL A 733 -31.85 -12.39 22.30
N ASP A 734 -32.07 -13.00 23.47
CA ASP A 734 -32.29 -14.44 23.58
C ASP A 734 -33.58 -14.90 22.89
N SER A 735 -34.66 -14.10 23.00
CA SER A 735 -35.90 -14.36 22.27
C SER A 735 -35.72 -14.25 20.76
N GLU A 736 -34.91 -13.30 20.29
CA GLU A 736 -34.54 -13.14 18.89
C GLU A 736 -33.77 -14.39 18.39
N HIS A 737 -32.75 -14.82 19.13
CA HIS A 737 -32.03 -16.07 18.84
C HIS A 737 -32.96 -17.28 18.79
N LYS A 738 -33.87 -17.43 19.77
CA LYS A 738 -34.87 -18.50 19.78
C LYS A 738 -35.78 -18.47 18.55
N GLY A 739 -36.15 -17.27 18.09
CA GLY A 739 -36.87 -17.07 16.83
C GLY A 739 -36.09 -17.59 15.62
N TYR A 740 -34.76 -17.44 15.62
CA TYR A 740 -33.88 -17.92 14.54
C TYR A 740 -33.69 -19.43 14.50
N LEU A 741 -33.95 -20.16 15.58
CA LEU A 741 -33.83 -21.63 15.61
C LEU A 741 -34.73 -22.35 14.59
N GLN A 742 -35.85 -21.72 14.21
CA GLN A 742 -36.78 -22.23 13.19
C GLN A 742 -36.52 -21.66 11.79
N SER A 743 -35.50 -20.82 11.62
CA SER A 743 -35.15 -20.21 10.34
C SER A 743 -33.99 -20.95 9.67
N ASP A 744 -34.26 -21.61 8.55
CA ASP A 744 -33.24 -22.33 7.78
C ASP A 744 -32.11 -21.41 7.27
N SER A 745 -32.36 -20.13 7.02
CA SER A 745 -31.32 -19.17 6.63
C SER A 745 -30.31 -18.93 7.76
N TRP A 746 -30.79 -18.65 8.97
CA TRP A 746 -29.96 -18.43 10.15
C TRP A 746 -29.22 -19.70 10.59
N ARG A 747 -29.90 -20.85 10.53
CA ARG A 747 -29.27 -22.16 10.78
C ARG A 747 -28.12 -22.43 9.80
N THR A 748 -28.33 -22.12 8.52
CA THR A 748 -27.28 -22.28 7.50
C THR A 748 -26.14 -21.29 7.70
N HIS A 749 -26.44 -20.04 8.05
CA HIS A 749 -25.42 -19.03 8.37
C HIS A 749 -24.53 -19.51 9.53
N GLN A 750 -25.13 -19.95 10.64
CA GLN A 750 -24.36 -20.45 11.79
C GLN A 750 -23.56 -21.71 11.46
N LEU A 751 -24.10 -22.60 10.62
CA LEU A 751 -23.38 -23.78 10.14
C LEU A 751 -22.12 -23.41 9.34
N ILE A 752 -22.21 -22.38 8.48
CA ILE A 752 -21.06 -21.87 7.72
C ILE A 752 -20.01 -21.30 8.68
N SER A 753 -20.42 -20.48 9.67
CA SER A 753 -19.52 -19.99 10.71
C SER A 753 -18.83 -21.15 11.44
N MET A 754 -19.57 -22.12 11.95
CA MET A 754 -19.01 -23.26 12.71
C MET A 754 -18.10 -24.19 11.90
N THR A 755 -18.20 -24.16 10.57
CA THR A 755 -17.37 -25.00 9.67
C THR A 755 -16.22 -24.23 9.03
N SER A 756 -16.13 -22.93 9.30
CA SER A 756 -14.99 -22.06 8.98
C SER A 756 -13.81 -22.31 9.92
N ASN A 757 -12.68 -21.68 9.62
CA ASN A 757 -11.47 -21.71 10.43
C ASN A 757 -11.78 -21.22 11.86
N PRO A 758 -11.60 -22.05 12.89
CA PRO A 758 -11.97 -21.72 14.27
C PRO A 758 -11.11 -20.61 14.90
N ALA A 759 -9.96 -20.28 14.29
CA ALA A 759 -9.13 -19.16 14.73
C ALA A 759 -9.56 -17.82 14.10
N HIS A 760 -10.47 -17.83 13.13
CA HIS A 760 -10.92 -16.63 12.44
C HIS A 760 -12.24 -16.12 13.06
N PRO A 761 -12.43 -14.81 13.32
CA PRO A 761 -13.63 -14.29 14.00
C PRO A 761 -14.97 -14.66 13.35
N TYR A 762 -14.95 -14.91 12.03
CA TYR A 762 -16.12 -15.38 11.27
C TYR A 762 -16.71 -16.71 11.76
N SER A 763 -15.96 -17.51 12.52
CA SER A 763 -16.46 -18.75 13.13
C SER A 763 -17.35 -18.52 14.36
N GLY A 764 -17.43 -17.28 14.83
CA GLY A 764 -18.17 -16.89 16.02
C GLY A 764 -19.69 -17.06 15.93
N PHE A 765 -20.34 -16.88 17.07
CA PHE A 765 -21.78 -16.78 17.18
C PHE A 765 -22.20 -15.31 17.28
N ASN A 766 -22.71 -14.78 16.17
CA ASN A 766 -22.88 -13.33 16.02
C ASN A 766 -24.07 -12.74 16.79
N VAL A 767 -25.12 -13.54 17.01
CA VAL A 767 -26.39 -13.07 17.60
C VAL A 767 -26.29 -12.88 19.11
N GLY A 768 -25.61 -13.79 19.80
CA GLY A 768 -25.62 -13.85 21.26
C GLY A 768 -26.90 -14.46 21.83
N ASN A 769 -26.81 -14.88 23.09
CA ASN A 769 -27.94 -15.33 23.89
C ASN A 769 -27.57 -15.23 25.38
N ILE A 770 -28.47 -15.66 26.27
CA ILE A 770 -28.20 -15.63 27.73
C ILE A 770 -26.94 -16.43 28.09
N GLU A 771 -26.68 -17.56 27.44
CA GLU A 771 -25.55 -18.43 27.74
C GLU A 771 -24.21 -17.79 27.33
N THR A 772 -24.13 -17.20 26.14
CA THR A 772 -22.87 -16.66 25.60
C THR A 772 -22.53 -15.26 26.10
N LEU A 773 -23.49 -14.57 26.74
CA LEU A 773 -23.28 -13.26 27.32
C LEU A 773 -23.27 -13.37 28.85
N LYS A 774 -24.43 -13.44 29.49
CA LYS A 774 -24.52 -13.48 30.97
C LYS A 774 -23.89 -14.75 31.55
N GLY A 775 -24.23 -15.92 31.02
CA GLY A 775 -23.69 -17.19 31.52
C GLY A 775 -22.17 -17.30 31.35
N ALA A 776 -21.61 -16.73 30.28
CA ALA A 776 -20.16 -16.68 30.05
C ALA A 776 -19.48 -15.66 30.96
N ALA A 777 -20.04 -14.46 31.10
CA ALA A 777 -19.54 -13.42 32.00
C ALA A 777 -19.52 -13.90 33.46
N GLU A 778 -20.60 -14.52 33.94
CA GLU A 778 -20.68 -15.09 35.29
C GLU A 778 -19.61 -16.17 35.54
N LYS A 779 -19.36 -17.04 34.56
CA LYS A 779 -18.31 -18.08 34.66
C LYS A 779 -16.90 -17.49 34.73
N LEU A 780 -16.68 -16.33 34.12
CA LEU A 780 -15.39 -15.64 34.06
C LEU A 780 -15.22 -14.58 35.16
N GLY A 781 -16.25 -14.35 35.98
CA GLY A 781 -16.25 -13.31 37.01
C GLY A 781 -16.25 -11.89 36.44
N LEU A 782 -16.81 -11.71 35.24
CA LEU A 782 -16.92 -10.41 34.54
C LEU A 782 -18.28 -9.78 34.78
N ASP A 783 -18.33 -8.45 34.86
CA ASP A 783 -19.57 -7.67 34.80
C ASP A 783 -19.93 -7.38 33.34
N LEU A 784 -21.05 -7.94 32.86
CA LEU A 784 -21.47 -7.80 31.47
C LEU A 784 -21.70 -6.34 31.04
N ARG A 785 -22.14 -5.47 31.95
CA ARG A 785 -22.32 -4.05 31.66
C ARG A 785 -20.98 -3.36 31.51
N GLU A 786 -20.02 -3.65 32.37
CA GLU A 786 -18.66 -3.11 32.23
C GLU A 786 -18.03 -3.53 30.90
N GLU A 787 -18.27 -4.77 30.46
CA GLU A 787 -17.78 -5.24 29.15
C GLU A 787 -18.46 -4.51 27.98
N LEU A 788 -19.75 -4.17 28.08
CA LEU A 788 -20.41 -3.29 27.10
C LEU A 788 -19.80 -1.89 27.08
N VAL A 789 -19.52 -1.31 28.25
CA VAL A 789 -18.87 0.01 28.37
C VAL A 789 -17.48 -0.03 27.74
N LYS A 790 -16.67 -1.06 28.04
CA LYS A 790 -15.34 -1.25 27.44
C LYS A 790 -15.42 -1.42 25.94
N PHE A 791 -16.38 -2.20 25.43
CA PHE A 791 -16.58 -2.40 24.00
C PHE A 791 -16.94 -1.08 23.31
N TYR A 792 -17.87 -0.30 23.87
CA TYR A 792 -18.24 1.01 23.36
C TYR A 792 -17.07 2.00 23.39
N GLN A 793 -16.38 2.10 24.53
CA GLN A 793 -15.22 2.96 24.70
C GLN A 793 -14.11 2.59 23.71
N LYS A 794 -13.86 1.30 23.47
CA LYS A 794 -12.85 0.84 22.52
C LYS A 794 -13.23 1.10 21.07
N TYR A 795 -14.45 0.79 20.66
CA TYR A 795 -14.79 0.68 19.24
C TYR A 795 -15.64 1.82 18.67
N TYR A 796 -16.50 2.47 19.47
CA TYR A 796 -17.37 3.52 18.94
C TYR A 796 -16.59 4.84 18.85
N SER A 797 -15.88 5.00 17.73
CA SER A 797 -15.02 6.14 17.38
C SER A 797 -15.54 6.85 16.14
N ALA A 798 -15.53 8.19 16.15
CA ALA A 798 -15.94 9.03 15.02
C ALA A 798 -15.17 8.73 13.71
N ASP A 799 -13.88 8.37 13.81
CA ASP A 799 -12.97 8.10 12.69
C ASP A 799 -13.48 6.99 11.75
N ILE A 800 -14.13 5.99 12.34
CA ILE A 800 -14.64 4.80 11.65
C ILE A 800 -16.18 4.83 11.47
N MET A 801 -16.81 5.97 11.78
CA MET A 801 -18.23 6.20 11.58
C MET A 801 -18.52 6.93 10.26
N ARG A 802 -19.64 6.58 9.63
CA ARG A 802 -20.16 7.27 8.43
C ARG A 802 -21.63 7.61 8.63
N LEU A 803 -21.97 8.87 8.41
CA LEU A 803 -23.34 9.40 8.59
C LEU A 803 -23.94 9.80 7.24
N VAL A 804 -25.23 9.56 7.05
CA VAL A 804 -26.02 10.13 5.97
C VAL A 804 -27.24 10.79 6.58
N VAL A 805 -27.55 12.03 6.15
CA VAL A 805 -28.75 12.76 6.55
C VAL A 805 -29.47 13.26 5.31
N VAL A 806 -30.74 12.92 5.17
CA VAL A 806 -31.60 13.35 4.06
C VAL A 806 -32.85 14.07 4.57
N GLY A 807 -33.22 15.17 3.92
CA GLY A 807 -34.47 15.88 4.19
C GLY A 807 -34.70 17.02 3.22
N ASN A 808 -35.81 17.73 3.38
CA ASN A 808 -36.18 18.85 2.51
C ASN A 808 -35.54 20.20 2.89
N HIS A 809 -34.66 20.21 3.88
CA HIS A 809 -33.93 21.39 4.35
C HIS A 809 -32.75 21.69 3.43
N SER A 810 -32.27 22.93 3.45
CA SER A 810 -31.09 23.31 2.66
C SER A 810 -29.85 22.55 3.13
N LEU A 811 -28.89 22.34 2.23
CA LEU A 811 -27.59 21.76 2.58
C LEU A 811 -26.90 22.51 3.73
N ASP A 812 -27.04 23.83 3.81
CA ASP A 812 -26.47 24.64 4.90
C ASP A 812 -27.10 24.30 6.26
N VAL A 813 -28.42 24.17 6.31
CA VAL A 813 -29.14 23.77 7.53
C VAL A 813 -28.79 22.33 7.94
N LEU A 814 -28.72 21.41 6.98
CA LEU A 814 -28.30 20.03 7.27
C LEU A 814 -26.85 19.97 7.76
N THR A 815 -25.95 20.76 7.17
CA THR A 815 -24.54 20.85 7.59
C THR A 815 -24.43 21.42 8.99
N GLU A 816 -25.19 22.46 9.31
CA GLU A 816 -25.27 23.06 10.64
C GLU A 816 -25.73 22.04 11.70
N TRP A 817 -26.82 21.32 11.44
CA TRP A 817 -27.33 20.30 12.36
C TRP A 817 -26.38 19.10 12.51
N VAL A 818 -25.74 18.66 11.43
CA VAL A 818 -24.76 17.57 11.50
C VAL A 818 -23.54 18.00 12.29
N THR A 819 -22.97 19.16 11.98
CA THR A 819 -21.76 19.65 12.66
C THR A 819 -22.02 19.89 14.14
N SER A 820 -23.11 20.57 14.49
CA SER A 820 -23.43 20.89 15.89
C SER A 820 -23.80 19.68 16.76
N LYS A 821 -24.36 18.62 16.18
CA LYS A 821 -24.88 17.48 16.96
C LYS A 821 -23.92 16.29 17.00
N PHE A 822 -23.00 16.15 16.05
CA PHE A 822 -22.15 14.98 15.90
C PHE A 822 -20.65 15.26 16.10
N SER A 823 -20.22 16.53 16.24
CA SER A 823 -18.80 16.86 16.50
C SER A 823 -18.31 16.39 17.87
N ASP A 824 -19.22 16.21 18.83
CA ASP A 824 -18.89 15.76 20.20
C ASP A 824 -18.71 14.24 20.30
N ILE A 825 -18.92 13.48 19.21
CA ILE A 825 -18.58 12.06 19.18
C ILE A 825 -17.06 11.95 19.29
N ALA A 826 -16.58 11.18 20.26
CA ALA A 826 -15.14 11.01 20.49
C ALA A 826 -14.44 10.41 19.26
N SER A 827 -13.38 11.06 18.82
CA SER A 827 -12.37 10.48 17.94
C SER A 827 -11.36 9.71 18.80
N LYS A 828 -11.10 8.46 18.44
CA LYS A 828 -10.26 7.51 19.20
C LYS A 828 -9.26 6.81 18.28
N GLY A 829 -9.01 7.40 17.11
CA GLY A 829 -8.23 6.79 16.04
C GLY A 829 -8.99 5.69 15.31
N ASN A 830 -8.25 4.93 14.48
CA ASN A 830 -8.82 3.84 13.68
C ASN A 830 -8.99 2.57 14.51
N THR A 831 -10.09 2.47 15.25
CA THR A 831 -10.42 1.35 16.13
C THR A 831 -10.96 0.12 15.39
N LYS A 832 -10.94 0.11 14.05
CA LYS A 832 -11.51 -0.96 13.23
C LYS A 832 -10.85 -2.31 13.53
N PRO A 833 -11.61 -3.39 13.79
CA PRO A 833 -11.03 -4.71 13.98
C PRO A 833 -10.39 -5.24 12.71
N THR A 834 -9.18 -5.78 12.82
CA THR A 834 -8.46 -6.47 11.74
C THR A 834 -8.42 -7.98 12.00
N PHE A 835 -8.36 -8.77 10.92
CA PHE A 835 -8.26 -10.22 10.99
C PHE A 835 -7.38 -10.74 9.85
N VAL A 836 -6.72 -11.88 10.09
CA VAL A 836 -5.71 -12.43 9.18
C VAL A 836 -6.22 -13.71 8.52
N GLY A 837 -6.01 -13.81 7.21
CA GLY A 837 -6.34 -15.01 6.44
C GLY A 837 -7.80 -15.07 6.01
N HIS A 838 -8.18 -16.22 5.43
CA HIS A 838 -9.52 -16.46 4.92
C HIS A 838 -10.29 -17.39 5.87
N PRO A 839 -11.59 -17.15 6.16
CA PRO A 839 -12.38 -18.04 7.03
C PRO A 839 -12.55 -19.45 6.46
N ILE A 840 -12.56 -19.58 5.13
CA ILE A 840 -12.52 -20.87 4.42
C ILE A 840 -11.10 -21.09 3.89
N GLY A 841 -10.18 -21.55 4.74
CA GLY A 841 -8.79 -21.82 4.36
C GLY A 841 -8.63 -23.15 3.63
N LYS A 842 -7.37 -23.53 3.30
CA LYS A 842 -7.07 -24.83 2.68
C LYS A 842 -7.66 -26.04 3.43
N PRO A 843 -7.64 -26.09 4.78
CA PRO A 843 -8.25 -27.20 5.53
C PRO A 843 -9.78 -27.22 5.46
N GLU A 844 -10.41 -26.08 5.20
CA GLU A 844 -11.87 -25.94 5.11
C GLU A 844 -12.43 -26.23 3.70
N LEU A 845 -11.58 -26.21 2.67
CA LEU A 845 -11.97 -26.50 1.29
C LEU A 845 -12.23 -28.00 1.05
N GLY A 846 -13.04 -28.30 0.02
CA GLY A 846 -13.31 -29.67 -0.41
C GLY A 846 -14.22 -30.46 0.54
N LYS A 847 -14.90 -29.78 1.47
CA LYS A 847 -15.87 -30.40 2.39
C LYS A 847 -17.26 -30.48 1.75
N LEU A 848 -17.92 -31.61 1.95
CA LEU A 848 -19.34 -31.82 1.68
C LEU A 848 -20.09 -31.81 3.01
N ILE A 849 -21.03 -30.88 3.18
CA ILE A 849 -21.76 -30.69 4.44
C ILE A 849 -23.22 -31.05 4.21
N HIS A 850 -23.67 -32.12 4.85
CA HIS A 850 -25.09 -32.50 4.87
C HIS A 850 -25.77 -31.86 6.08
N TYR A 851 -26.88 -31.16 5.84
CA TYR A 851 -27.66 -30.57 6.92
C TYR A 851 -29.15 -30.77 6.66
N LYS A 852 -29.91 -30.90 7.75
CA LYS A 852 -31.36 -31.06 7.72
C LYS A 852 -32.04 -29.71 7.90
N THR A 853 -32.93 -29.37 6.98
CA THR A 853 -33.76 -28.17 7.05
C THR A 853 -34.97 -28.40 7.96
N VAL A 854 -35.49 -27.32 8.52
CA VAL A 854 -36.73 -27.31 9.31
C VAL A 854 -37.92 -27.40 8.37
N ARG A 855 -37.93 -26.59 7.32
CA ARG A 855 -38.93 -26.68 6.25
C ARG A 855 -38.59 -27.84 5.32
N GLU A 856 -39.61 -28.41 4.69
CA GLU A 856 -39.42 -29.37 3.61
C GLU A 856 -38.89 -28.63 2.37
N MET A 857 -37.57 -28.55 2.26
CA MET A 857 -36.87 -27.90 1.16
C MET A 857 -35.61 -28.66 0.82
N TYR A 858 -35.28 -28.70 -0.46
CA TYR A 858 -34.14 -29.42 -1.00
C TYR A 858 -33.17 -28.39 -1.57
N LEU A 859 -32.02 -28.21 -0.93
CA LEU A 859 -31.06 -27.17 -1.26
C LEU A 859 -29.69 -27.77 -1.57
N LEU A 860 -29.07 -27.30 -2.64
CA LEU A 860 -27.65 -27.52 -2.90
C LEU A 860 -26.94 -26.16 -2.90
N LYS A 861 -25.92 -26.03 -2.04
CA LYS A 861 -25.09 -24.83 -1.93
C LYS A 861 -23.66 -25.16 -2.29
N LEU A 862 -23.11 -24.43 -3.27
CA LEU A 862 -21.69 -24.47 -3.62
C LEU A 862 -21.05 -23.18 -3.12
N GLN A 863 -19.99 -23.30 -2.33
CA GLN A 863 -19.31 -22.17 -1.72
C GLN A 863 -17.82 -22.17 -2.12
N PHE A 864 -17.32 -21.01 -2.51
CA PHE A 864 -15.94 -20.82 -2.96
C PHE A 864 -15.28 -19.69 -2.17
N SER A 865 -14.03 -19.90 -1.78
CA SER A 865 -13.16 -18.86 -1.24
C SER A 865 -12.71 -17.94 -2.37
N LEU A 866 -12.86 -16.63 -2.17
CA LEU A 866 -12.35 -15.59 -3.07
C LEU A 866 -11.36 -14.69 -2.29
N PRO A 867 -10.40 -14.05 -2.99
CA PRO A 867 -9.61 -12.98 -2.40
C PRO A 867 -10.49 -11.77 -2.04
N GLU A 868 -9.90 -10.80 -1.36
CA GLU A 868 -10.46 -9.46 -1.14
C GLU A 868 -10.89 -8.82 -2.48
N LEU A 869 -12.12 -8.27 -2.55
CA LEU A 869 -12.71 -7.73 -3.79
C LEU A 869 -13.14 -6.25 -3.71
N LYS A 870 -13.12 -5.64 -2.52
CA LYS A 870 -13.44 -4.23 -2.27
C LYS A 870 -12.51 -3.30 -3.06
N SER A 871 -11.23 -3.65 -3.22
CA SER A 871 -10.25 -2.87 -3.99
C SER A 871 -10.57 -2.80 -5.50
N VAL A 872 -11.30 -3.77 -6.04
CA VAL A 872 -11.69 -3.86 -7.46
C VAL A 872 -13.18 -3.59 -7.68
N TYR A 873 -13.79 -2.77 -6.81
CA TYR A 873 -15.22 -2.47 -6.85
C TYR A 873 -15.64 -1.79 -8.17
N ARG A 874 -14.74 -1.04 -8.82
CA ARG A 874 -15.01 -0.36 -10.10
C ARG A 874 -15.11 -1.34 -11.27
N GLU A 875 -14.25 -2.36 -11.28
CA GLU A 875 -14.30 -3.45 -12.26
C GLU A 875 -15.48 -4.40 -11.99
N ASN A 876 -15.91 -4.49 -10.73
CA ASN A 876 -17.05 -5.28 -10.28
C ASN A 876 -17.08 -6.72 -10.88
N PRO A 877 -15.99 -7.50 -10.75
CA PRO A 877 -15.87 -8.81 -11.40
C PRO A 877 -16.91 -9.82 -10.92
N PHE A 878 -17.41 -9.64 -9.69
CA PHE A 878 -18.40 -10.51 -9.11
C PHE A 878 -19.79 -10.36 -9.74
N THR A 879 -20.18 -9.16 -10.17
CA THR A 879 -21.48 -8.95 -10.84
C THR A 879 -21.49 -9.71 -12.16
N TYR A 880 -20.34 -9.74 -12.85
CA TYR A 880 -20.15 -10.56 -14.04
C TYR A 880 -20.42 -12.05 -13.75
N PHE A 881 -19.81 -12.62 -12.71
CA PHE A 881 -20.06 -14.01 -12.35
C PHE A 881 -21.50 -14.26 -11.87
N ASN A 882 -22.08 -13.36 -11.06
CA ASN A 882 -23.44 -13.48 -10.54
C ASN A 882 -24.49 -13.48 -11.66
N THR A 883 -24.36 -12.59 -12.63
CA THR A 883 -25.27 -12.53 -13.79
C THR A 883 -25.19 -13.81 -14.61
N LEU A 884 -23.99 -14.36 -14.79
CA LEU A 884 -23.74 -15.50 -15.66
C LEU A 884 -24.13 -16.84 -15.02
N LEU A 885 -23.67 -17.10 -13.80
CA LEU A 885 -23.97 -18.32 -13.06
C LEU A 885 -25.40 -18.34 -12.51
N GLY A 886 -25.98 -17.17 -12.27
CA GLY A 886 -27.39 -17.00 -11.91
C GLY A 886 -28.36 -16.93 -13.11
N HIS A 887 -27.85 -16.98 -14.36
CA HIS A 887 -28.67 -16.84 -15.56
C HIS A 887 -29.69 -17.97 -15.69
N ARG A 888 -30.89 -17.65 -16.21
CA ARG A 888 -32.02 -18.59 -16.31
C ARG A 888 -32.57 -18.78 -17.73
N GLY A 889 -31.94 -18.17 -18.73
CA GLY A 889 -32.36 -18.29 -20.12
C GLY A 889 -31.91 -19.61 -20.77
N PRO A 890 -32.27 -19.85 -22.04
CA PRO A 890 -31.80 -21.01 -22.81
C PRO A 890 -30.27 -21.12 -22.79
N GLY A 891 -29.75 -22.35 -22.64
CA GLY A 891 -28.31 -22.61 -22.60
C GLY A 891 -27.62 -22.29 -21.27
N SER A 892 -28.36 -21.86 -20.23
CA SER A 892 -27.83 -21.67 -18.88
C SER A 892 -27.67 -22.99 -18.12
N ILE A 893 -26.87 -22.98 -17.04
CA ILE A 893 -26.80 -24.08 -16.06
C ILE A 893 -28.20 -24.42 -15.55
N PHE A 894 -29.00 -23.39 -15.23
CA PHE A 894 -30.39 -23.58 -14.79
C PHE A 894 -31.25 -24.30 -15.83
N SER A 895 -31.10 -23.97 -17.11
CA SER A 895 -31.85 -24.62 -18.19
C SER A 895 -31.56 -26.12 -18.27
N VAL A 896 -30.30 -26.53 -18.05
CA VAL A 896 -29.92 -27.96 -18.02
C VAL A 896 -30.50 -28.66 -16.80
N LEU A 897 -30.30 -28.08 -15.61
CA LEU A 897 -30.82 -28.64 -14.35
C LEU A 897 -32.34 -28.76 -14.34
N ARG A 898 -33.04 -27.74 -14.89
CA ARG A 898 -34.50 -27.74 -15.01
C ARG A 898 -34.99 -28.78 -16.02
N LYS A 899 -34.30 -28.95 -17.15
CA LYS A 899 -34.66 -29.94 -18.18
C LYS A 899 -34.56 -31.37 -17.65
N ASN A 900 -33.59 -31.65 -16.78
CA ASN A 900 -33.44 -32.93 -16.11
C ASN A 900 -34.36 -33.11 -14.88
N GLY A 901 -35.22 -32.13 -14.59
CA GLY A 901 -36.12 -32.20 -13.43
C GLY A 901 -35.42 -32.03 -12.07
N TRP A 902 -34.17 -31.59 -12.03
CA TRP A 902 -33.33 -31.55 -10.83
C TRP A 902 -33.40 -30.24 -10.03
N ALA A 903 -33.77 -29.13 -10.67
CA ALA A 903 -33.83 -27.82 -9.99
C ALA A 903 -35.02 -26.96 -10.41
N THR A 904 -35.48 -26.14 -9.48
CA THR A 904 -36.59 -25.18 -9.64
C THR A 904 -36.12 -23.73 -9.66
N ALA A 905 -34.96 -23.43 -9.07
CA ALA A 905 -34.28 -22.13 -9.18
C ALA A 905 -32.77 -22.26 -8.96
N ILE A 906 -32.01 -21.29 -9.50
CA ILE A 906 -30.61 -21.04 -9.17
C ILE A 906 -30.41 -19.55 -8.83
N ARG A 907 -29.51 -19.26 -7.90
CA ARG A 907 -29.06 -17.92 -7.52
C ARG A 907 -27.55 -17.96 -7.32
N ALA A 908 -26.84 -16.96 -7.82
CA ALA A 908 -25.43 -16.77 -7.56
C ALA A 908 -25.23 -15.43 -6.83
N SER A 909 -24.43 -15.45 -5.78
CA SER A 909 -24.20 -14.30 -4.91
C SER A 909 -22.78 -14.29 -4.40
N SER A 910 -22.36 -13.16 -3.85
CA SER A 910 -21.10 -13.07 -3.15
C SER A 910 -21.33 -12.41 -1.80
N THR A 911 -20.69 -12.95 -0.77
CA THR A 911 -20.74 -12.48 0.61
C THR A 911 -19.37 -11.93 0.98
N GLY A 912 -19.32 -10.92 1.85
CA GLY A 912 -18.07 -10.32 2.29
C GLY A 912 -17.34 -9.48 1.24
N MET A 913 -18.05 -9.02 0.22
CA MET A 913 -17.51 -8.19 -0.87
C MET A 913 -16.82 -6.91 -0.41
N TYR A 914 -17.28 -6.40 0.73
CA TYR A 914 -16.85 -5.16 1.34
C TYR A 914 -16.03 -5.41 2.61
N TYR A 915 -15.75 -6.67 2.93
CA TYR A 915 -14.87 -7.04 4.04
C TYR A 915 -13.42 -6.84 3.60
N ASP A 916 -12.59 -6.42 4.56
CA ASP A 916 -11.17 -6.33 4.32
C ASP A 916 -10.58 -7.74 4.35
N GLY A 917 -9.80 -8.13 3.35
CA GLY A 917 -8.99 -9.35 3.37
C GLY A 917 -9.60 -10.62 2.76
N PHE A 918 -10.93 -10.74 2.56
CA PHE A 918 -11.53 -11.92 1.93
C PHE A 918 -12.89 -11.67 1.27
N GLY A 919 -13.31 -12.61 0.39
CA GLY A 919 -14.66 -12.69 -0.13
C GLY A 919 -15.14 -14.15 -0.24
N ILE A 920 -16.44 -14.38 -0.24
CA ILE A 920 -17.03 -15.71 -0.39
C ILE A 920 -17.99 -15.68 -1.58
N TYR A 921 -17.88 -16.65 -2.48
CA TYR A 921 -18.82 -16.80 -3.61
C TYR A 921 -19.75 -17.98 -3.38
N GLU A 922 -21.03 -17.82 -3.68
CA GLU A 922 -22.05 -18.82 -3.43
C GLU A 922 -22.94 -19.06 -4.66
N ILE A 923 -23.19 -20.33 -4.97
CA ILE A 923 -24.21 -20.77 -5.91
C ILE A 923 -25.24 -21.57 -5.12
N ASN A 924 -26.46 -21.06 -5.07
CA ASN A 924 -27.59 -21.61 -4.34
C ASN A 924 -28.60 -22.20 -5.35
N ILE A 925 -28.87 -23.50 -5.25
CA ILE A 925 -29.79 -24.23 -6.13
C ILE A 925 -30.96 -24.74 -5.28
N ASP A 926 -32.18 -24.34 -5.67
CA ASP A 926 -33.42 -24.91 -5.12
C ASP A 926 -33.69 -26.22 -5.89
N ALA A 927 -33.27 -27.35 -5.31
CA ALA A 927 -33.36 -28.67 -5.93
C ALA A 927 -34.79 -29.26 -5.82
N THR A 928 -35.08 -30.24 -6.66
CA THR A 928 -36.20 -31.17 -6.45
C THR A 928 -35.74 -32.34 -5.59
N PRO A 929 -36.67 -33.19 -5.07
CA PRO A 929 -36.27 -34.43 -4.39
C PRO A 929 -35.34 -35.30 -5.25
N GLU A 930 -35.67 -35.46 -6.54
CA GLU A 930 -34.83 -36.18 -7.51
C GLU A 930 -33.48 -35.51 -7.73
N GLY A 931 -33.45 -34.17 -7.77
CA GLY A 931 -32.20 -33.42 -7.85
C GLY A 931 -31.29 -33.60 -6.64
N LEU A 932 -31.86 -33.70 -5.44
CA LEU A 932 -31.07 -33.96 -4.22
C LEU A 932 -30.52 -35.39 -4.21
N GLU A 933 -31.26 -36.39 -4.68
CA GLU A 933 -30.75 -37.76 -4.83
C GLU A 933 -29.61 -37.85 -5.86
N ASN A 934 -29.63 -36.98 -6.87
CA ASN A 934 -28.63 -36.89 -7.93
C ASN A 934 -27.67 -35.71 -7.75
N TYR A 935 -27.47 -35.23 -6.52
CA TYR A 935 -26.62 -34.07 -6.24
C TYR A 935 -25.19 -34.22 -6.78
N GLU A 936 -24.67 -35.45 -6.89
CA GLU A 936 -23.37 -35.76 -7.50
C GLU A 936 -23.27 -35.39 -8.97
N ALA A 937 -24.36 -35.55 -9.72
CA ALA A 937 -24.43 -35.11 -11.11
C ALA A 937 -24.55 -33.59 -11.22
N ILE A 938 -25.11 -32.93 -10.20
CA ILE A 938 -25.23 -31.46 -10.15
C ILE A 938 -23.88 -30.81 -9.77
N TYR A 939 -23.08 -31.44 -8.89
CA TYR A 939 -21.76 -30.94 -8.51
C TYR A 939 -20.62 -31.41 -9.42
N ASP A 940 -20.88 -32.28 -10.43
CA ASP A 940 -19.85 -32.86 -11.31
C ASP A 940 -18.80 -31.81 -11.70
N ALA A 941 -17.59 -31.98 -11.16
CA ALA A 941 -16.50 -31.04 -11.32
C ALA A 941 -16.14 -30.85 -12.79
N ASP A 942 -16.42 -31.84 -13.63
CA ASP A 942 -16.18 -31.82 -15.06
C ASP A 942 -17.27 -31.03 -15.79
N LEU A 943 -18.55 -31.15 -15.38
CA LEU A 943 -19.66 -30.31 -15.85
C LEU A 943 -19.45 -28.85 -15.43
N ILE A 944 -19.17 -28.60 -14.15
CA ILE A 944 -18.85 -27.26 -13.64
C ILE A 944 -17.62 -26.72 -14.36
N SER A 945 -16.52 -27.47 -14.47
CA SER A 945 -15.32 -27.03 -15.19
C SER A 945 -15.56 -26.85 -16.69
N LYS A 946 -16.45 -27.62 -17.33
CA LYS A 946 -16.84 -27.41 -18.73
C LYS A 946 -17.64 -26.11 -18.85
N CYS A 947 -18.65 -25.89 -18.02
CA CYS A 947 -19.40 -24.63 -17.94
C CYS A 947 -18.47 -23.43 -17.68
N LEU A 948 -17.52 -23.55 -16.73
CA LEU A 948 -16.50 -22.55 -16.43
C LEU A 948 -15.54 -22.31 -17.61
N ARG A 949 -15.21 -23.34 -18.40
CA ARG A 949 -14.37 -23.22 -19.62
C ARG A 949 -15.06 -22.45 -20.76
N TYR A 950 -16.39 -22.43 -20.78
CA TYR A 950 -17.15 -21.57 -21.70
C TYR A 950 -17.23 -20.10 -21.25
N LEU A 951 -16.80 -19.80 -20.00
CA LEU A 951 -16.61 -18.44 -19.47
C LEU A 951 -15.30 -17.82 -20.01
N ASN A 952 -15.21 -17.65 -21.32
CA ASN A 952 -14.12 -16.92 -21.97
C ASN A 952 -14.64 -15.51 -22.35
N PRO A 953 -13.89 -14.42 -22.12
CA PRO A 953 -14.23 -13.08 -22.61
C PRO A 953 -14.57 -13.01 -24.11
N ASN A 954 -14.07 -13.96 -24.91
CA ASN A 954 -14.37 -14.09 -26.34
C ASN A 954 -15.78 -14.65 -26.63
N ASN A 955 -16.40 -15.34 -25.67
CA ASN A 955 -17.72 -16.00 -25.80
C ASN A 955 -18.84 -15.27 -25.03
N TYR A 956 -18.49 -14.31 -24.18
CA TYR A 956 -19.46 -13.59 -23.35
C TYR A 956 -19.10 -12.11 -23.25
N ARG A 957 -20.05 -11.24 -23.60
CA ARG A 957 -19.96 -9.79 -23.44
C ARG A 957 -21.06 -9.34 -22.48
N LEU A 958 -20.69 -8.86 -21.30
CA LEU A 958 -21.60 -8.19 -20.37
C LEU A 958 -21.50 -6.69 -20.58
N PHE A 959 -22.63 -6.06 -20.87
CA PHE A 959 -22.79 -4.61 -20.85
C PHE A 959 -23.75 -4.29 -19.72
N ILE A 960 -23.27 -3.58 -18.69
CA ILE A 960 -24.10 -3.06 -17.60
C ILE A 960 -24.45 -1.62 -17.99
N GLY A 961 -25.73 -1.36 -18.26
CA GLY A 961 -26.23 -0.03 -18.64
C GLY A 961 -26.98 0.64 -17.49
N ALA A 962 -26.82 1.96 -17.37
CA ALA A 962 -27.70 2.82 -16.57
C ALA A 962 -28.64 3.60 -17.51
N GLN A 963 -29.87 3.86 -17.09
CA GLN A 963 -30.82 4.70 -17.84
C GLN A 963 -30.50 6.18 -17.62
N GLU A 964 -30.15 6.90 -18.68
CA GLU A 964 -30.23 8.37 -18.73
C GLU A 964 -31.52 8.79 -19.45
N HIS A 965 -32.26 9.73 -18.87
CA HIS A 965 -33.51 10.26 -19.42
C HIS A 965 -33.27 11.73 -19.75
N ASN A 966 -33.39 12.12 -21.03
CA ASN A 966 -33.27 13.53 -21.43
C ASN A 966 -34.65 14.10 -21.78
N ALA A 967 -35.07 15.18 -21.13
CA ALA A 967 -36.47 15.60 -21.03
C ALA A 967 -37.02 16.42 -22.23
N VAL A 968 -36.19 16.81 -23.20
CA VAL A 968 -36.56 17.89 -24.15
C VAL A 968 -36.86 17.40 -25.55
N GLU A 969 -36.25 16.31 -25.99
CA GLU A 969 -36.57 15.70 -27.27
C GLU A 969 -36.98 14.27 -26.99
N CYS A 970 -38.22 13.91 -27.32
CA CYS A 970 -38.66 12.51 -27.36
C CYS A 970 -37.97 11.78 -28.53
N LYS A 971 -36.64 11.88 -28.59
CA LYS A 971 -35.76 11.03 -29.37
C LYS A 971 -35.34 9.93 -28.41
N LEU A 972 -35.95 8.77 -28.61
CA LEU A 972 -35.36 7.51 -28.21
C LEU A 972 -34.07 7.35 -29.03
N GLU A 973 -32.97 7.96 -28.59
CA GLU A 973 -31.67 7.39 -28.90
C GLU A 973 -31.49 6.20 -27.95
N GLU A 974 -32.13 5.08 -28.32
CA GLU A 974 -31.75 3.79 -27.79
C GLU A 974 -30.27 3.57 -28.16
N LYS A 975 -29.37 3.77 -27.19
CA LYS A 975 -28.13 3.01 -27.20
C LYS A 975 -28.49 1.56 -26.91
N TYR A 976 -28.92 0.85 -27.96
CA TYR A 976 -29.09 -0.59 -27.95
C TYR A 976 -27.78 -1.25 -27.51
N TYR A 977 -27.77 -1.86 -26.33
CA TYR A 977 -26.86 -2.95 -26.00
C TYR A 977 -27.66 -4.05 -25.31
N GLY A 978 -28.57 -4.67 -26.07
CA GLY A 978 -29.21 -5.92 -25.64
C GLY A 978 -28.16 -6.97 -25.31
N ILE A 979 -28.52 -7.95 -24.47
CA ILE A 979 -27.69 -9.15 -24.28
C ILE A 979 -27.68 -9.89 -25.63
N GLN A 980 -26.60 -9.76 -26.40
CA GLN A 980 -26.39 -10.61 -27.55
C GLN A 980 -25.71 -11.89 -27.06
N TYR A 981 -26.53 -12.90 -26.78
CA TYR A 981 -26.04 -14.25 -26.54
C TYR A 981 -25.40 -14.75 -27.84
N ASN A 982 -24.12 -15.05 -27.80
CA ASN A 982 -23.54 -16.05 -28.68
C ASN A 982 -22.91 -17.12 -27.80
N ILE A 983 -23.72 -17.67 -26.89
CA ILE A 983 -23.48 -19.06 -26.47
C ILE A 983 -23.69 -19.81 -27.77
N ALA A 984 -22.62 -20.16 -28.48
CA ALA A 984 -22.73 -21.31 -29.37
C ALA A 984 -23.35 -22.40 -28.50
N ASP A 985 -24.57 -22.83 -28.86
CA ASP A 985 -25.41 -23.71 -28.04
C ASP A 985 -24.53 -24.66 -27.24
N LEU A 986 -24.72 -24.72 -25.91
CA LEU A 986 -24.11 -25.80 -25.15
C LEU A 986 -24.43 -27.09 -25.90
N PRO A 987 -23.43 -27.84 -26.37
CA PRO A 987 -23.67 -28.96 -27.26
C PRO A 987 -24.71 -29.88 -26.64
N SER A 988 -25.66 -30.38 -27.43
CA SER A 988 -26.80 -31.19 -26.95
C SER A 988 -26.44 -32.50 -26.23
N HIS A 989 -25.15 -32.81 -26.12
CA HIS A 989 -24.59 -33.96 -25.41
C HIS A 989 -24.06 -33.62 -23.99
N LEU A 990 -24.12 -32.35 -23.59
CA LEU A 990 -24.20 -31.94 -22.18
C LEU A 990 -25.64 -32.08 -21.70
#